data_AF-A0A6P0RD21-F1
#
_entry.id   AF-A0A6P0RD21-F1
#
_cell.length_a   1.000
_cell.length_b   1.000
_cell.length_c   1.000
_cell.angle_alpha   90.00
_cell.angle_beta   90.00
_cell.angle_gamma   90.00
#
_symmetry.space_group_name_H-M   'P 1'
#
loop_
_entity.id
_entity.type
_entity.pdbx_description
1 polymer ?
#
loop_
_entity_poly.entity_id
_entity_poly.type
_entity_poly.pdbx_seq_one_letter_code
_entity_poly.pdbx_strand_id
1 'polypeptide(L)'
;MNELREGDNLARVNYDSLFEQILQTLPEQNLFKISNDSQILKINIDEIAASVAKKKVENPISDTRFVRSATINFANEKKFGEKIGEIKDCLQENLNSALQEKNLVNFIEGLTTNLESFQGKANQLGLSYPFNEPYTELQTQELILDSDKNGSDSLLKFAKLTITVQNTQQFSSQLKEGVKNHISDFCETDDRDAYEILESQVNEELSDFNLLQKLADRETLGKLKREAIIIYLEHIEQNIDSKEGNNKGFIYLQDLIRRLRLMEEYLDEQTDDFEVYYAGVTVNYKDVFARGEAFDALPIIPTIEGNLGESRDKETGKVQFTLGLKLQLNGKVQKDRGQTSFEYNLDIINPDDSEHKAKLADPDIQSRESFARKVLIRVFLYYFIFACDDSSAENYNLDDELNYDPISKFEPVLIKLKGNDDNEKKGIFRGIVRGLNERGVQEKVESLRILLKNFIGKKGRLPVCNEDRFITISREILNRDSESLSTGDFFQEDLREGKKILKYISIDNSSVNVNALCQLPVSIKIEDIRYFEGESTPEKFQFEYDIEGIKVLPVFWIPNTNPCLRYYQKFFEQKYKHILLCYDNQRLNEDKKNQENFDSTQRFVYRFTWILLSYLCLYILLDQCQKETRKLLFMPMLRLHQGTSENPFHAEKFLANLSKLLCHIFSQKYRCNSQGFRVNKLPSSFNIRNGLNSLYSVLPKKFSLTDNPQSLKLEKLAIIIVSSRESDAKKDNKNSQDRKVTLIGEVVGVERLEDGSVKIQPLRTFDSNYSLRNMYGKPSILIHTVKDLYSEGYQDFLYVAQAIYTSTLHITQREEDEELYFMSPSIIKAMKQGQKHIKIYPVFYDKYYVRPLQTIKTNSLYIQDTKQLTNIAEDSSQEAVVFFNLFNGIFVGNKEERIYRGVISYSTLLGKFYPGVMDDADIREALVLDSQLKNDILQYLTFFHFSRFERQSKVSLKLDPYENIIGDEGVGALSIFPHITEKINFNGLAFLTEVSKIVDIDF
;
A
#
# COMPACT_ATOMS: atom_id res chain seq x y z
N MET A 1 40.86 20.56 -4.88
CA MET A 1 40.44 19.17 -5.14
C MET A 1 39.30 19.21 -6.14
N ASN A 2 39.49 18.62 -7.31
CA ASN A 2 38.44 18.49 -8.32
C ASN A 2 37.54 17.32 -7.89
N GLU A 3 36.34 17.60 -7.40
CA GLU A 3 35.29 16.58 -7.31
C GLU A 3 34.85 16.22 -8.73
N LEU A 4 35.11 14.98 -9.14
CA LEU A 4 34.41 14.36 -10.26
C LEU A 4 32.96 14.16 -9.82
N ARG A 5 32.08 15.11 -10.14
CA ARG A 5 30.63 14.89 -10.07
C ARG A 5 30.26 13.95 -11.21
N GLU A 6 29.89 12.70 -10.90
CA GLU A 6 29.17 11.85 -11.84
C GLU A 6 27.94 12.63 -12.34
N GLY A 7 27.76 12.71 -13.66
CA GLY A 7 26.64 13.42 -14.27
C GLY A 7 25.29 12.82 -13.89
N ASP A 8 24.21 13.59 -14.09
CA ASP A 8 22.83 13.10 -13.93
C ASP A 8 22.62 11.87 -14.81
N ASN A 9 22.60 10.70 -14.16
CA ASN A 9 22.59 9.40 -14.80
C ASN A 9 21.16 8.97 -15.22
N LEU A 10 20.12 9.75 -14.92
CA LEU A 10 18.74 9.41 -15.25
C LEU A 10 18.44 9.58 -16.74
N ALA A 11 17.50 8.77 -17.27
CA ALA A 11 17.07 8.90 -18.66
C ALA A 11 16.39 10.26 -18.89
N ARG A 12 16.75 10.96 -19.97
CA ARG A 12 16.10 12.23 -20.33
C ARG A 12 14.83 12.00 -21.11
N VAL A 13 13.83 12.85 -20.87
CA VAL A 13 12.53 12.82 -21.55
C VAL A 13 12.32 14.05 -22.45
N ASN A 14 11.82 13.83 -23.67
CA ASN A 14 11.42 14.88 -24.60
C ASN A 14 9.99 14.65 -25.12
N TYR A 15 9.05 15.51 -24.70
CA TYR A 15 7.64 15.42 -25.09
C TYR A 15 7.27 16.30 -26.31
N ASP A 16 8.24 16.94 -26.98
CA ASP A 16 8.00 17.87 -28.08
C ASP A 16 7.06 17.32 -29.16
N SER A 17 7.34 16.09 -29.62
CA SER A 17 6.52 15.41 -30.63
C SER A 17 5.06 15.28 -30.18
N LEU A 18 4.80 14.93 -28.90
CA LEU A 18 3.45 14.85 -28.34
C LEU A 18 2.76 16.21 -28.32
N PHE A 19 3.44 17.24 -27.82
CA PHE A 19 2.86 18.57 -27.72
C PHE A 19 2.54 19.18 -29.09
N GLU A 20 3.41 18.98 -30.07
CA GLU A 20 3.16 19.41 -31.45
C GLU A 20 1.93 18.72 -32.04
N GLN A 21 1.76 17.42 -31.82
CA GLN A 21 0.55 16.72 -32.29
C GLN A 21 -0.72 17.20 -31.57
N ILE A 22 -0.66 17.52 -30.28
CA ILE A 22 -1.77 18.12 -29.54
C ILE A 22 -2.12 19.49 -30.12
N LEU A 23 -1.14 20.39 -30.25
CA LEU A 23 -1.31 21.75 -30.78
C LEU A 23 -1.86 21.78 -32.21
N GLN A 24 -1.47 20.82 -33.05
CA GLN A 24 -2.02 20.70 -34.40
C GLN A 24 -3.48 20.21 -34.41
N THR A 25 -3.88 19.40 -33.43
CA THR A 25 -5.21 18.78 -33.39
C THR A 25 -6.25 19.67 -32.70
N LEU A 26 -5.85 20.47 -31.71
CA LEU A 26 -6.75 21.32 -30.93
C LEU A 26 -7.58 22.31 -31.78
N PRO A 27 -7.04 23.00 -32.81
CA PRO A 27 -7.80 23.94 -33.63
C PRO A 27 -8.81 23.28 -34.57
N GLU A 28 -8.59 22.01 -34.92
CA GLU A 28 -9.42 21.28 -35.89
C GLU A 28 -10.74 20.77 -35.29
N GLN A 29 -10.84 20.72 -33.96
CA GLN A 29 -11.98 20.12 -33.26
C GLN A 29 -12.56 21.05 -32.19
N ASN A 30 -13.89 21.16 -32.16
CA ASN A 30 -14.60 21.90 -31.12
C ASN A 30 -14.55 21.15 -29.77
N LEU A 31 -13.62 21.52 -28.91
CA LEU A 31 -13.45 20.95 -27.57
C LEU A 31 -14.60 21.32 -26.63
N PHE A 32 -15.01 22.59 -26.62
CA PHE A 32 -16.02 23.11 -25.69
C PHE A 32 -17.39 23.25 -26.37
N LYS A 33 -18.44 22.82 -25.66
CA LYS A 33 -19.84 23.02 -26.07
C LYS A 33 -20.67 23.43 -24.87
N ILE A 34 -21.42 24.52 -25.00
CA ILE A 34 -22.33 25.02 -23.95
C ILE A 34 -23.76 24.61 -24.32
N SER A 35 -24.53 24.13 -23.35
CA SER A 35 -25.94 23.82 -23.56
C SER A 35 -26.76 25.08 -23.84
N ASN A 36 -27.91 24.93 -24.51
CA ASN A 36 -28.76 26.07 -24.89
C ASN A 36 -29.21 26.92 -23.68
N ASP A 37 -29.43 26.28 -22.52
CA ASP A 37 -29.80 26.93 -21.26
C ASP A 37 -28.60 27.48 -20.46
N SER A 38 -27.38 27.31 -20.99
CA SER A 38 -26.11 27.69 -20.35
C SER A 38 -25.88 27.07 -18.98
N GLN A 39 -26.50 25.93 -18.67
CA GLN A 39 -26.33 25.22 -17.40
C GLN A 39 -25.29 24.09 -17.46
N ILE A 40 -24.82 23.71 -18.66
CA ILE A 40 -23.90 22.60 -18.87
C ILE A 40 -22.74 23.04 -19.77
N LEU A 41 -21.52 22.85 -19.29
CA LEU A 41 -20.31 22.93 -20.11
C LEU A 41 -19.81 21.53 -20.45
N LYS A 42 -19.95 21.11 -21.70
CA LYS A 42 -19.38 19.86 -22.19
C LYS A 42 -17.96 20.09 -22.73
N ILE A 43 -17.03 19.24 -22.30
CA ILE A 43 -15.63 19.26 -22.73
C ILE A 43 -15.30 17.91 -23.40
N ASN A 44 -14.94 17.93 -24.67
CA ASN A 44 -14.79 16.74 -25.51
C ASN A 44 -13.33 16.30 -25.69
N ILE A 45 -12.66 15.95 -24.59
CA ILE A 45 -11.23 15.56 -24.61
C ILE A 45 -11.03 14.22 -25.32
N ASP A 46 -12.01 13.31 -25.23
CA ASP A 46 -11.97 11.96 -25.77
C ASP A 46 -11.59 11.90 -27.26
N GLU A 47 -12.25 12.70 -28.09
CA GLU A 47 -12.02 12.72 -29.54
C GLU A 47 -10.65 13.30 -29.89
N ILE A 48 -10.19 14.31 -29.14
CA ILE A 48 -8.87 14.90 -29.34
C ILE A 48 -7.81 13.89 -28.96
N ALA A 49 -7.91 13.27 -27.79
CA ALA A 49 -6.99 12.24 -27.33
C ALA A 49 -6.94 11.05 -28.31
N ALA A 50 -8.09 10.63 -28.85
CA ALA A 50 -8.16 9.56 -29.84
C ALA A 50 -7.53 9.95 -31.18
N SER A 51 -7.71 11.20 -31.62
CA SER A 51 -7.10 11.71 -32.85
C SER A 51 -5.58 11.84 -32.72
N VAL A 52 -5.09 12.42 -31.62
CA VAL A 52 -3.65 12.53 -31.33
C VAL A 52 -3.01 11.15 -31.22
N ALA A 53 -3.68 10.18 -30.57
CA ALA A 53 -3.20 8.81 -30.48
C ALA A 53 -3.03 8.12 -31.84
N LYS A 54 -3.78 8.52 -32.88
CA LYS A 54 -3.63 7.98 -34.23
C LYS A 54 -2.49 8.64 -35.02
N LYS A 55 -1.90 9.73 -34.53
CA LYS A 55 -0.76 10.41 -35.17
C LYS A 55 0.56 9.74 -34.77
N LYS A 56 1.57 9.87 -35.62
CA LYS A 56 2.90 9.33 -35.33
C LYS A 56 3.57 10.20 -34.27
N VAL A 57 3.93 9.59 -33.15
CA VAL A 57 4.59 10.23 -32.02
C VAL A 57 5.93 9.54 -31.77
N GLU A 58 6.99 10.31 -31.58
CA GLU A 58 8.31 9.78 -31.21
C GLU A 58 8.33 9.35 -29.74
N ASN A 59 9.14 8.34 -29.41
CA ASN A 59 9.32 7.94 -28.01
C ASN A 59 10.01 9.07 -27.23
N PRO A 60 9.42 9.58 -26.13
CA PRO A 60 10.05 10.62 -25.33
C PRO A 60 11.43 10.24 -24.77
N ILE A 61 11.77 8.96 -24.72
CA ILE A 61 13.04 8.47 -24.18
C ILE A 61 13.91 7.94 -25.34
N SER A 62 15.10 8.51 -25.49
CA SER A 62 16.04 8.10 -26.56
C SER A 62 16.79 6.79 -26.26
N ASP A 63 17.12 6.52 -24.99
CA ASP A 63 17.75 5.28 -24.54
C ASP A 63 16.94 4.67 -23.38
N THR A 64 16.33 3.52 -23.65
CA THR A 64 15.46 2.83 -22.70
C THR A 64 16.18 1.73 -21.93
N ARG A 65 17.48 1.51 -22.21
CA ARG A 65 18.28 0.48 -21.51
C ARG A 65 18.36 0.81 -20.03
N PHE A 66 18.07 -0.18 -19.20
CA PHE A 66 18.10 -0.08 -17.73
C PHE A 66 17.18 0.98 -17.11
N VAL A 67 16.19 1.52 -17.84
CA VAL A 67 15.23 2.47 -17.29
C VAL A 67 14.09 1.72 -16.59
N ARG A 68 13.77 2.11 -15.36
CA ARG A 68 12.60 1.61 -14.62
C ARG A 68 11.44 2.59 -14.67
N SER A 69 11.72 3.88 -14.49
CA SER A 69 10.74 4.97 -14.51
C SER A 69 11.36 6.21 -15.13
N ALA A 70 10.58 6.96 -15.90
CA ALA A 70 11.01 8.20 -16.53
C ALA A 70 9.81 9.12 -16.80
N THR A 71 9.85 10.33 -16.25
CA THR A 71 8.71 11.25 -16.26
C THR A 71 9.13 12.72 -16.38
N ILE A 72 10.04 13.21 -15.52
CA ILE A 72 10.28 14.65 -15.35
C ILE A 72 11.74 15.05 -15.55
N ASN A 73 12.63 14.11 -15.90
CA ASN A 73 14.01 14.47 -16.23
C ASN A 73 14.11 15.08 -17.63
N PHE A 74 13.60 16.30 -17.82
CA PHE A 74 13.41 16.88 -19.14
C PHE A 74 14.75 17.11 -19.89
N ALA A 75 14.73 16.84 -21.19
CA ALA A 75 15.83 17.21 -22.07
C ALA A 75 16.00 18.74 -22.16
N ASN A 76 14.88 19.48 -22.15
CA ASN A 76 14.84 20.95 -22.17
C ASN A 76 13.61 21.48 -21.39
N GLU A 77 13.82 21.92 -20.15
CA GLU A 77 12.76 22.43 -19.27
C GLU A 77 12.09 23.70 -19.81
N LYS A 78 12.87 24.60 -20.43
CA LYS A 78 12.34 25.86 -20.97
C LYS A 78 11.35 25.59 -22.11
N LYS A 79 11.73 24.72 -23.05
CA LYS A 79 10.86 24.35 -24.18
C LYS A 79 9.61 23.61 -23.72
N PHE A 80 9.73 22.76 -22.70
CA PHE A 80 8.57 22.15 -22.03
C PHE A 80 7.61 23.23 -21.51
N GLY A 81 8.12 24.23 -20.78
CA GLY A 81 7.34 25.37 -20.30
C GLY A 81 6.64 26.15 -21.41
N GLU A 82 7.36 26.50 -22.47
CA GLU A 82 6.82 27.21 -23.64
C GLU A 82 5.67 26.43 -24.29
N LYS A 83 5.82 25.12 -24.49
CA LYS A 83 4.78 24.28 -25.10
C LYS A 83 3.54 24.09 -24.24
N ILE A 84 3.70 23.99 -22.93
CA ILE A 84 2.55 23.98 -22.01
C ILE A 84 1.78 25.30 -22.08
N GLY A 85 2.49 26.44 -22.14
CA GLY A 85 1.91 27.77 -22.35
C GLY A 85 1.12 27.85 -23.64
N GLU A 86 1.71 27.44 -24.78
CA GLU A 86 1.03 27.43 -26.09
C GLU A 86 -0.27 26.60 -26.06
N ILE A 87 -0.26 25.43 -25.41
CA ILE A 87 -1.45 24.58 -25.28
C ILE A 87 -2.52 25.26 -24.42
N LYS A 88 -2.13 25.86 -23.29
CA LYS A 88 -3.05 26.60 -22.42
C LYS A 88 -3.70 27.76 -23.17
N ASP A 89 -2.93 28.54 -23.92
CA ASP A 89 -3.44 29.70 -24.66
C ASP A 89 -4.43 29.26 -25.74
N CYS A 90 -4.10 28.20 -26.50
CA CYS A 90 -5.00 27.61 -27.49
C CYS A 90 -6.32 27.11 -26.86
N LEU A 91 -6.25 26.47 -25.69
CA LEU A 91 -7.45 26.04 -24.96
C LEU A 91 -8.29 27.24 -24.49
N GLN A 92 -7.66 28.33 -24.06
CA GLN A 92 -8.36 29.53 -23.63
C GLN A 92 -9.06 30.24 -24.80
N GLU A 93 -8.42 30.32 -25.97
CA GLU A 93 -9.02 30.83 -27.20
C GLU A 93 -10.25 30.00 -27.64
N ASN A 94 -10.13 28.67 -27.58
CA ASN A 94 -11.23 27.76 -27.89
C ASN A 94 -12.42 27.93 -26.92
N LEU A 95 -12.14 28.11 -25.62
CA LEU A 95 -13.18 28.35 -24.62
C LEU A 95 -13.87 29.70 -24.83
N ASN A 96 -13.11 30.77 -25.06
CA ASN A 96 -13.66 32.10 -25.33
C ASN A 96 -14.53 32.13 -26.58
N SER A 97 -14.11 31.40 -27.63
CA SER A 97 -14.90 31.24 -28.85
C SER A 97 -16.23 30.54 -28.59
N ALA A 98 -16.25 29.51 -27.73
CA ALA A 98 -17.47 28.80 -27.36
C ALA A 98 -18.43 29.63 -26.50
N LEU A 99 -17.92 30.64 -25.77
CA LEU A 99 -18.72 31.51 -24.90
C LEU A 99 -19.52 32.59 -25.65
N GLN A 100 -19.21 32.88 -26.92
CA GLN A 100 -19.91 33.87 -27.75
C GLN A 100 -20.11 35.22 -27.03
N GLU A 101 -19.01 35.85 -26.60
CA GLU A 101 -18.97 37.13 -25.86
C GLU A 101 -19.49 37.10 -24.41
N LYS A 102 -19.94 35.96 -23.88
CA LYS A 102 -20.21 35.82 -22.44
C LYS A 102 -18.91 35.93 -21.65
N ASN A 103 -18.93 36.75 -20.59
CA ASN A 103 -17.83 36.80 -19.63
C ASN A 103 -17.67 35.42 -18.96
N LEU A 104 -16.46 34.85 -19.04
CA LEU A 104 -16.13 33.52 -18.52
C LEU A 104 -16.46 33.40 -17.03
N VAL A 105 -16.12 34.40 -16.21
CA VAL A 105 -16.38 34.37 -14.77
C VAL A 105 -17.87 34.33 -14.48
N ASN A 106 -18.66 35.18 -15.13
CA ASN A 106 -20.12 35.17 -14.98
C ASN A 106 -20.73 33.83 -15.40
N PHE A 107 -20.18 33.19 -16.44
CA PHE A 107 -20.63 31.87 -16.87
C PHE A 107 -20.33 30.80 -15.81
N ILE A 108 -19.10 30.75 -15.28
CA ILE A 108 -18.74 29.75 -14.27
C ILE A 108 -19.47 30.01 -12.95
N GLU A 109 -19.61 31.26 -12.50
CA GLU A 109 -20.47 31.59 -11.36
C GLU A 109 -21.91 31.09 -11.58
N GLY A 110 -22.43 31.24 -12.79
CA GLY A 110 -23.72 30.71 -13.22
C GLY A 110 -23.83 29.19 -13.12
N LEU A 111 -22.72 28.46 -13.30
CA LEU A 111 -22.62 27.01 -13.13
C LEU A 111 -22.48 26.56 -11.67
N THR A 112 -22.20 27.47 -10.74
CA THR A 112 -22.10 27.12 -9.31
C THR A 112 -23.44 27.22 -8.59
N THR A 113 -23.64 26.37 -7.58
CA THR A 113 -24.80 26.43 -6.68
C THR A 113 -24.37 26.36 -5.22
N ASN A 114 -25.23 26.82 -4.30
CA ASN A 114 -25.01 26.66 -2.86
C ASN A 114 -25.09 25.18 -2.46
N LEU A 115 -24.20 24.70 -1.60
CA LEU A 115 -24.18 23.30 -1.16
C LEU A 115 -25.49 22.90 -0.45
N GLU A 116 -26.12 23.85 0.22
CA GLU A 116 -27.43 23.71 0.87
C GLU A 116 -28.54 23.29 -0.11
N SER A 117 -28.41 23.62 -1.41
CA SER A 117 -29.37 23.19 -2.44
C SER A 117 -29.35 21.68 -2.71
N PHE A 118 -28.29 20.99 -2.27
CA PHE A 118 -28.17 19.54 -2.35
C PHE A 118 -28.72 18.83 -1.10
N GLN A 119 -29.26 19.56 -0.12
CA GLN A 119 -29.90 18.97 1.06
C GLN A 119 -31.06 18.04 0.65
N GLY A 120 -31.05 16.78 1.12
CA GLY A 120 -32.14 15.85 0.90
C GLY A 120 -31.78 14.38 1.14
N LYS A 121 -32.76 13.48 0.94
CA LYS A 121 -32.54 12.04 1.13
C LYS A 121 -31.64 11.47 0.03
N ALA A 122 -30.59 10.75 0.42
CA ALA A 122 -29.73 9.97 -0.47
C ALA A 122 -30.39 8.60 -0.79
N ASN A 123 -31.45 8.60 -1.61
CA ASN A 123 -32.20 7.39 -1.99
C ASN A 123 -32.13 7.06 -3.48
N GLN A 124 -31.64 7.97 -4.31
CA GLN A 124 -31.49 7.84 -5.75
C GLN A 124 -30.16 8.42 -6.21
N LEU A 125 -29.71 8.03 -7.40
CA LEU A 125 -28.51 8.60 -8.02
C LEU A 125 -28.65 10.13 -8.16
N GLY A 126 -27.56 10.83 -7.87
CA GLY A 126 -27.50 12.28 -7.83
C GLY A 126 -26.52 12.75 -6.77
N LEU A 127 -26.66 14.00 -6.35
CA LEU A 127 -25.84 14.66 -5.34
C LEU A 127 -26.61 14.97 -4.05
N SER A 128 -27.88 14.59 -3.94
CA SER A 128 -28.70 14.92 -2.75
C SER A 128 -28.24 14.15 -1.50
N TYR A 129 -28.01 14.84 -0.38
CA TYR A 129 -27.49 14.25 0.87
C TYR A 129 -28.03 14.94 2.14
N PRO A 130 -28.22 14.22 3.27
CA PRO A 130 -28.80 14.79 4.48
C PRO A 130 -27.74 15.47 5.36
N PHE A 131 -27.32 16.68 5.01
CA PHE A 131 -26.30 17.42 5.77
C PHE A 131 -26.81 17.95 7.12
N ASN A 132 -28.10 18.23 7.23
CA ASN A 132 -28.74 18.78 8.43
C ASN A 132 -29.09 17.74 9.52
N GLU A 133 -28.83 16.45 9.28
CA GLU A 133 -29.09 15.40 10.27
C GLU A 133 -27.83 15.23 11.13
N PRO A 134 -27.84 15.66 12.41
CA PRO A 134 -26.68 15.45 13.28
C PRO A 134 -26.54 13.96 13.58
N TYR A 135 -25.30 13.51 13.68
CA TYR A 135 -24.98 12.16 14.08
C TYR A 135 -24.80 12.12 15.59
N THR A 136 -25.87 11.72 16.27
CA THR A 136 -25.95 11.61 17.73
C THR A 136 -25.58 10.19 18.19
N GLU A 137 -25.28 10.03 19.49
CA GLU A 137 -25.00 8.74 20.14
C GLU A 137 -23.66 8.06 19.75
N LEU A 138 -22.63 8.82 19.36
CA LEU A 138 -21.30 8.24 19.15
C LEU A 138 -20.60 8.03 20.48
N GLN A 139 -20.02 6.84 20.64
CA GLN A 139 -19.37 6.42 21.89
C GLN A 139 -17.99 5.83 21.64
N THR A 140 -17.03 6.26 22.46
CA THR A 140 -15.69 5.67 22.55
C THR A 140 -15.45 5.17 23.97
N GLN A 141 -14.72 4.06 24.12
CA GLN A 141 -14.51 3.41 25.42
C GLN A 141 -13.05 2.96 25.56
N GLU A 142 -12.48 3.21 26.74
CA GLU A 142 -11.13 2.78 27.07
C GLU A 142 -11.07 1.25 27.23
N LEU A 143 -9.95 0.69 26.79
CA LEU A 143 -9.51 -0.67 27.05
C LEU A 143 -8.26 -0.64 27.91
N ILE A 144 -8.10 -1.69 28.71
CA ILE A 144 -6.89 -1.93 29.50
C ILE A 144 -6.29 -3.31 29.19
N LEU A 145 -4.98 -3.41 29.38
CA LEU A 145 -4.23 -4.66 29.38
C LEU A 145 -4.00 -5.08 30.82
N ASP A 146 -4.42 -6.29 31.15
CA ASP A 146 -4.23 -6.84 32.49
C ASP A 146 -3.69 -8.27 32.36
N SER A 147 -2.40 -8.43 32.69
CA SER A 147 -1.72 -9.73 32.65
C SER A 147 -2.24 -10.69 33.72
N ASP A 148 -2.85 -10.18 34.79
CA ASP A 148 -3.14 -10.97 35.98
C ASP A 148 -4.61 -11.43 36.01
N LYS A 149 -5.49 -10.77 35.25
CA LYS A 149 -6.88 -11.21 35.03
C LYS A 149 -6.95 -12.49 34.21
N ASN A 150 -7.87 -13.37 34.61
CA ASN A 150 -8.26 -14.54 33.82
C ASN A 150 -8.75 -14.11 32.44
N GLY A 151 -8.26 -14.77 31.38
CA GLY A 151 -8.59 -14.42 30.00
C GLY A 151 -10.08 -14.60 29.63
N SER A 152 -10.89 -15.24 30.49
CA SER A 152 -12.29 -15.56 30.22
C SER A 152 -13.20 -14.35 30.03
N ASP A 153 -12.87 -13.24 30.71
CA ASP A 153 -13.67 -12.02 30.73
C ASP A 153 -13.14 -10.95 29.77
N SER A 154 -12.11 -11.27 28.99
CA SER A 154 -11.56 -10.36 27.99
C SER A 154 -12.57 -10.04 26.87
N LEU A 155 -12.54 -8.80 26.40
CA LEU A 155 -13.35 -8.32 25.28
C LEU A 155 -12.72 -8.73 23.95
N LEU A 156 -11.39 -8.60 23.86
CA LEU A 156 -10.60 -8.86 22.66
C LEU A 156 -9.36 -9.67 23.02
N LYS A 157 -8.81 -10.38 22.03
CA LYS A 157 -7.49 -11.00 22.11
C LYS A 157 -6.64 -10.75 20.86
N PHE A 158 -5.34 -10.81 21.03
CA PHE A 158 -4.32 -10.56 20.01
C PHE A 158 -3.18 -11.56 20.14
N ALA A 159 -2.78 -12.15 19.01
CA ALA A 159 -1.57 -12.97 18.94
C ALA A 159 -0.39 -12.07 18.54
N LYS A 160 0.50 -11.81 19.50
CA LYS A 160 1.71 -11.02 19.31
C LYS A 160 2.85 -11.97 18.93
N LEU A 161 3.57 -11.65 17.86
CA LEU A 161 4.79 -12.33 17.44
C LEU A 161 5.99 -11.42 17.71
N THR A 162 7.02 -11.97 18.35
CA THR A 162 8.30 -11.29 18.54
C THR A 162 9.42 -12.15 17.95
N ILE A 163 10.15 -11.62 16.99
CA ILE A 163 11.33 -12.28 16.41
C ILE A 163 12.56 -11.51 16.89
N THR A 164 13.47 -12.19 17.58
CA THR A 164 14.71 -11.61 18.11
C THR A 164 15.90 -12.26 17.45
N VAL A 165 16.72 -11.50 16.73
CA VAL A 165 17.99 -11.93 16.18
C VAL A 165 19.12 -11.42 17.06
N GLN A 166 20.03 -12.29 17.48
CA GLN A 166 21.13 -11.96 18.39
C GLN A 166 22.47 -11.93 17.66
N ASN A 167 23.45 -11.23 18.25
CA ASN A 167 24.84 -11.17 17.80
C ASN A 167 25.04 -10.66 16.35
N THR A 168 24.15 -9.79 15.84
CA THR A 168 24.25 -9.27 14.46
C THR A 168 25.57 -8.52 14.22
N GLN A 169 26.12 -7.87 15.24
CA GLN A 169 27.43 -7.20 15.19
C GLN A 169 28.61 -8.15 14.92
N GLN A 170 28.49 -9.43 15.29
CA GLN A 170 29.54 -10.43 15.08
C GLN A 170 29.46 -11.10 13.71
N PHE A 171 28.40 -10.84 12.94
CA PHE A 171 28.17 -11.48 11.64
C PHE A 171 29.35 -11.29 10.69
N SER A 172 29.86 -10.06 10.57
CA SER A 172 30.98 -9.76 9.68
C SER A 172 32.25 -10.50 10.08
N SER A 173 32.55 -10.59 11.38
CA SER A 173 33.70 -11.33 11.87
C SER A 173 33.57 -12.82 11.66
N GLN A 174 32.39 -13.39 11.91
CA GLN A 174 32.13 -14.82 11.72
C GLN A 174 32.20 -15.22 10.25
N LEU A 175 31.61 -14.43 9.36
CA LEU A 175 31.68 -14.67 7.91
C LEU A 175 33.12 -14.63 7.42
N LYS A 176 33.91 -13.64 7.87
CA LYS A 176 35.33 -13.51 7.52
C LYS A 176 36.14 -14.69 8.01
N GLU A 177 35.94 -15.13 9.24
CA GLU A 177 36.61 -16.31 9.82
C GLU A 177 36.23 -17.59 9.06
N GLY A 178 34.95 -17.73 8.70
CA GLY A 178 34.46 -18.84 7.87
C GLY A 178 35.16 -18.92 6.51
N VAL A 179 35.33 -17.79 5.82
CA VAL A 179 36.09 -17.74 4.56
C VAL A 179 37.57 -18.05 4.79
N LYS A 180 38.19 -17.55 5.86
CA LYS A 180 39.60 -17.85 6.20
C LYS A 180 39.84 -19.34 6.43
N ASN A 181 38.92 -19.99 7.13
CA ASN A 181 38.98 -21.43 7.39
C ASN A 181 38.82 -22.23 6.07
N HIS A 182 37.95 -21.78 5.18
CA HIS A 182 37.81 -22.39 3.85
C HIS A 182 39.06 -22.22 2.99
N ILE A 183 39.71 -21.05 3.01
CA ILE A 183 41.00 -20.84 2.34
C ILE A 183 42.05 -21.81 2.90
N SER A 184 42.12 -22.00 4.22
CA SER A 184 43.08 -22.95 4.81
C SER A 184 42.80 -24.41 4.47
N ASP A 185 41.54 -24.76 4.17
CA ASP A 185 41.15 -26.12 3.80
C ASP A 185 41.54 -26.48 2.34
N PHE A 186 41.70 -25.48 1.46
CA PHE A 186 41.89 -25.68 0.00
C PHE A 186 43.16 -25.06 -0.61
N CYS A 187 43.81 -24.10 0.05
CA CYS A 187 45.06 -23.47 -0.40
C CYS A 187 46.27 -23.96 0.41
N GLU A 188 47.47 -23.93 -0.18
CA GLU A 188 48.70 -24.27 0.55
C GLU A 188 49.03 -23.19 1.60
N THR A 189 49.78 -23.58 2.65
CA THR A 189 49.96 -22.81 3.90
C THR A 189 50.68 -21.46 3.75
N ASP A 190 51.11 -21.08 2.54
CA ASP A 190 51.87 -19.87 2.21
C ASP A 190 51.13 -18.86 1.31
N ASP A 191 49.83 -19.05 1.02
CA ASP A 191 49.00 -18.14 0.18
C ASP A 191 48.62 -16.83 0.91
N ARG A 192 49.63 -16.02 1.30
CA ARG A 192 49.42 -14.70 1.93
C ARG A 192 48.58 -13.76 1.07
N ASP A 193 48.72 -13.89 -0.25
CA ASP A 193 48.02 -13.07 -1.23
C ASP A 193 46.49 -13.23 -1.11
N ALA A 194 45.98 -14.46 -0.93
CA ALA A 194 44.54 -14.71 -0.76
C ALA A 194 43.97 -14.08 0.52
N TYR A 195 44.71 -14.16 1.62
CA TYR A 195 44.31 -13.51 2.88
C TYR A 195 44.35 -11.99 2.78
N GLU A 196 45.34 -11.40 2.09
CA GLU A 196 45.42 -9.96 1.84
C GLU A 196 44.27 -9.48 0.94
N ILE A 197 43.90 -10.26 -0.09
CA ILE A 197 42.75 -9.94 -0.97
C ILE A 197 41.44 -10.00 -0.19
N LEU A 198 41.24 -10.98 0.69
CA LEU A 198 40.06 -11.04 1.56
C LEU A 198 39.97 -9.80 2.47
N GLU A 199 41.09 -9.38 3.07
CA GLU A 199 41.13 -8.14 3.86
C GLU A 199 40.78 -6.90 3.02
N SER A 200 41.22 -6.83 1.75
CA SER A 200 40.81 -5.76 0.82
C SER A 200 39.31 -5.81 0.55
N GLN A 201 38.75 -6.98 0.23
CA GLN A 201 37.33 -7.14 -0.08
C GLN A 201 36.43 -6.79 1.11
N VAL A 202 36.83 -7.08 2.35
CA VAL A 202 36.06 -6.67 3.54
C VAL A 202 35.93 -5.14 3.61
N ASN A 203 36.97 -4.40 3.20
CA ASN A 203 36.99 -2.94 3.23
C ASN A 203 36.37 -2.28 1.97
N GLU A 204 36.25 -3.02 0.87
CA GLU A 204 35.69 -2.54 -0.39
C GLU A 204 34.16 -2.68 -0.44
N GLU A 205 33.44 -1.56 -0.48
CA GLU A 205 31.97 -1.53 -0.43
C GLU A 205 31.24 -2.30 -1.56
N LEU A 206 31.93 -2.46 -2.70
CA LEU A 206 31.42 -3.12 -3.91
C LEU A 206 31.90 -4.57 -4.05
N SER A 207 32.57 -5.13 -3.03
CA SER A 207 33.05 -6.51 -3.05
C SER A 207 31.91 -7.52 -2.93
N ASP A 208 32.19 -8.75 -3.37
CA ASP A 208 31.27 -9.89 -3.21
C ASP A 208 31.03 -10.21 -1.72
N PHE A 209 32.04 -10.03 -0.86
CA PHE A 209 31.87 -10.15 0.59
C PHE A 209 30.77 -9.20 1.11
N ASN A 210 30.87 -7.90 0.79
CA ASN A 210 29.89 -6.90 1.20
C ASN A 210 28.53 -7.09 0.50
N LEU A 211 28.50 -7.66 -0.71
CA LEU A 211 27.27 -8.04 -1.40
C LEU A 211 26.51 -9.15 -0.64
N LEU A 212 27.20 -10.21 -0.21
CA LEU A 212 26.60 -11.29 0.60
C LEU A 212 26.03 -10.74 1.91
N GLN A 213 26.76 -9.85 2.60
CA GLN A 213 26.25 -9.22 3.82
C GLN A 213 24.97 -8.43 3.55
N LYS A 214 24.95 -7.58 2.52
CA LYS A 214 23.78 -6.76 2.15
C LYS A 214 22.57 -7.62 1.79
N LEU A 215 22.78 -8.76 1.13
CA LEU A 215 21.71 -9.68 0.75
C LEU A 215 21.17 -10.46 1.95
N ALA A 216 22.04 -10.98 2.81
CA ALA A 216 21.64 -11.64 4.05
C ALA A 216 20.86 -10.70 4.98
N ASP A 217 21.31 -9.45 5.10
CA ASP A 217 20.66 -8.40 5.89
C ASP A 217 19.22 -8.12 5.44
N ARG A 218 18.97 -8.09 4.12
CA ARG A 218 17.67 -7.70 3.54
C ARG A 218 16.64 -8.82 3.41
N GLU A 219 17.08 -10.06 3.23
CA GLU A 219 16.18 -11.13 2.79
C GLU A 219 15.88 -12.16 3.91
N THR A 220 16.68 -12.21 4.97
CA THR A 220 16.55 -13.23 6.03
C THR A 220 15.26 -13.10 6.86
N LEU A 221 14.79 -11.87 7.12
CA LEU A 221 13.55 -11.66 7.88
C LEU A 221 12.33 -12.31 7.19
N GLY A 222 12.32 -12.35 5.85
CA GLY A 222 11.26 -13.04 5.10
C GLY A 222 11.18 -14.53 5.43
N LYS A 223 12.32 -15.22 5.51
CA LYS A 223 12.40 -16.63 5.92
C LYS A 223 11.98 -16.83 7.38
N LEU A 224 12.41 -15.95 8.28
CA LEU A 224 12.02 -16.01 9.70
C LEU A 224 10.51 -15.82 9.91
N LYS A 225 9.89 -14.91 9.15
CA LYS A 225 8.42 -14.73 9.17
C LYS A 225 7.70 -16.01 8.73
N ARG A 226 8.23 -16.70 7.72
CA ARG A 226 7.68 -17.96 7.23
C ARG A 226 7.81 -19.09 8.24
N GLU A 227 8.97 -19.21 8.89
CA GLU A 227 9.19 -20.14 10.01
C GLU A 227 8.19 -19.86 11.16
N ALA A 228 8.02 -18.59 11.53
CA ALA A 228 7.07 -18.19 12.57
C ALA A 228 5.60 -18.54 12.23
N ILE A 229 5.23 -18.55 10.95
CA ILE A 229 3.90 -19.00 10.49
C ILE A 229 3.70 -20.48 10.82
N ILE A 230 4.70 -21.33 10.57
CA ILE A 230 4.60 -22.77 10.82
C ILE A 230 4.64 -23.05 12.33
N ILE A 231 5.52 -22.40 13.08
CA ILE A 231 5.56 -22.48 14.56
C ILE A 231 4.21 -22.09 15.16
N TYR A 232 3.53 -21.08 14.63
CA TYR A 232 2.21 -20.70 15.13
C TYR A 232 1.15 -21.80 14.89
N LEU A 233 1.21 -22.51 13.76
CA LEU A 233 0.33 -23.66 13.50
C LEU A 233 0.63 -24.82 14.45
N GLU A 234 1.91 -25.15 14.66
CA GLU A 234 2.36 -26.17 15.63
C GLU A 234 1.89 -25.81 17.05
N HIS A 235 2.00 -24.54 17.43
CA HIS A 235 1.51 -24.05 18.72
C HIS A 235 -0.01 -24.18 18.85
N ILE A 236 -0.77 -23.95 17.78
CA ILE A 236 -2.22 -24.20 17.76
C ILE A 236 -2.51 -25.70 17.93
N GLU A 237 -1.84 -26.56 17.17
CA GLU A 237 -2.00 -28.02 17.21
C GLU A 237 -1.80 -28.55 18.64
N GLN A 238 -0.71 -28.16 19.31
CA GLN A 238 -0.37 -28.57 20.68
C GLN A 238 -1.43 -28.16 21.72
N ASN A 239 -2.23 -27.14 21.43
CA ASN A 239 -3.22 -26.57 22.36
C ASN A 239 -4.68 -26.89 21.97
N ILE A 240 -4.88 -27.74 20.96
CA ILE A 240 -6.20 -28.31 20.64
C ILE A 240 -6.39 -29.58 21.48
N ASP A 241 -7.55 -29.69 22.16
CA ASP A 241 -7.89 -30.91 22.90
C ASP A 241 -8.37 -31.95 21.88
N SER A 242 -7.58 -33.00 21.69
CA SER A 242 -7.83 -34.07 20.72
C SER A 242 -9.13 -34.85 21.01
N LYS A 243 -9.73 -34.68 22.20
CA LYS A 243 -10.91 -35.44 22.63
C LYS A 243 -12.26 -34.75 22.39
N GLU A 244 -12.32 -33.47 22.04
CA GLU A 244 -13.59 -32.70 22.11
C GLU A 244 -14.15 -32.06 20.82
N GLY A 245 -13.57 -32.23 19.62
CA GLY A 245 -14.33 -31.80 18.43
C GLY A 245 -13.57 -31.78 17.11
N ASN A 246 -14.08 -32.57 16.16
CA ASN A 246 -13.65 -32.67 14.76
C ASN A 246 -12.26 -33.31 14.54
N ASN A 247 -12.15 -34.63 14.78
CA ASN A 247 -10.95 -35.43 14.47
C ASN A 247 -10.45 -35.22 13.02
N LYS A 248 -11.36 -35.04 12.05
CA LYS A 248 -11.02 -34.74 10.65
C LYS A 248 -10.27 -33.43 10.50
N GLY A 249 -10.80 -32.35 11.08
CA GLY A 249 -10.14 -31.05 11.05
C GLY A 249 -8.75 -31.09 11.69
N PHE A 250 -8.57 -31.91 12.73
CA PHE A 250 -7.29 -32.01 13.43
C PHE A 250 -6.25 -32.71 12.56
N ILE A 251 -6.60 -33.85 11.94
CA ILE A 251 -5.72 -34.54 11.00
C ILE A 251 -5.35 -33.63 9.81
N TYR A 252 -6.28 -32.83 9.29
CA TYR A 252 -5.95 -31.87 8.23
C TYR A 252 -5.04 -30.71 8.68
N LEU A 253 -5.07 -30.34 9.97
CA LEU A 253 -4.10 -29.39 10.53
C LEU A 253 -2.70 -30.01 10.58
N GLN A 254 -2.61 -31.26 11.05
CA GLN A 254 -1.34 -32.00 11.09
C GLN A 254 -0.76 -32.19 9.69
N ASP A 255 -1.61 -32.55 8.72
CA ASP A 255 -1.19 -32.71 7.34
C ASP A 255 -0.74 -31.39 6.71
N LEU A 256 -1.42 -30.28 6.99
CA LEU A 256 -1.00 -28.95 6.54
C LEU A 256 0.40 -28.60 7.07
N ILE A 257 0.64 -28.77 8.38
CA ILE A 257 1.95 -28.50 9.01
C ILE A 257 3.02 -29.39 8.37
N ARG A 258 2.77 -30.70 8.29
CA ARG A 258 3.67 -31.69 7.68
C ARG A 258 4.02 -31.31 6.24
N ARG A 259 3.04 -30.95 5.41
CA ARG A 259 3.26 -30.59 3.99
C ARG A 259 4.01 -29.28 3.83
N LEU A 260 3.80 -28.31 4.72
CA LEU A 260 4.59 -27.07 4.73
C LEU A 260 6.07 -27.37 5.03
N ARG A 261 6.34 -28.20 6.03
CA ARG A 261 7.71 -28.65 6.36
C ARG A 261 8.36 -29.44 5.22
N LEU A 262 7.66 -30.42 4.67
CA LEU A 262 8.12 -31.20 3.50
C LEU A 262 8.39 -30.31 2.29
N MET A 263 7.62 -29.25 2.09
CA MET A 263 7.85 -28.30 1.01
C MET A 263 9.11 -27.48 1.22
N GLU A 264 9.40 -27.05 2.47
CA GLU A 264 10.65 -26.37 2.80
C GLU A 264 11.86 -27.29 2.59
N GLU A 265 11.79 -28.52 3.11
CA GLU A 265 12.83 -29.55 2.90
C GLU A 265 13.06 -29.82 1.42
N TYR A 266 11.98 -30.05 0.66
CA TYR A 266 12.06 -30.30 -0.78
C TYR A 266 12.66 -29.13 -1.53
N LEU A 267 12.30 -27.88 -1.18
CA LEU A 267 12.91 -26.71 -1.80
C LEU A 267 14.39 -26.60 -1.44
N ASP A 268 14.79 -26.85 -0.20
CA ASP A 268 16.18 -26.71 0.23
C ASP A 268 17.11 -27.76 -0.44
N GLU A 269 16.65 -29.01 -0.59
CA GLU A 269 17.44 -30.13 -1.17
C GLU A 269 17.78 -30.02 -2.67
N GLN A 270 17.09 -29.18 -3.46
CA GLN A 270 17.30 -29.12 -4.91
C GLN A 270 18.59 -28.38 -5.31
N THR A 271 19.46 -28.99 -6.10
CA THR A 271 20.77 -28.43 -6.48
C THR A 271 20.79 -27.69 -7.83
N ASP A 272 19.78 -27.87 -8.69
CA ASP A 272 19.68 -27.27 -10.04
C ASP A 272 18.74 -26.03 -10.14
N ASP A 273 18.84 -25.28 -11.24
CA ASP A 273 17.91 -24.19 -11.60
C ASP A 273 16.46 -24.70 -11.65
N PHE A 274 15.72 -24.39 -10.59
CA PHE A 274 14.34 -24.79 -10.34
C PHE A 274 13.36 -23.87 -11.09
N GLU A 275 13.70 -23.56 -12.33
CA GLU A 275 12.99 -22.65 -13.22
C GLU A 275 11.86 -23.37 -13.97
N VAL A 276 10.68 -22.76 -13.92
CA VAL A 276 9.50 -23.22 -14.64
C VAL A 276 8.95 -22.12 -15.54
N TYR A 277 8.25 -22.53 -16.59
CA TYR A 277 7.86 -21.65 -17.68
C TYR A 277 6.35 -21.70 -17.93
N TYR A 278 5.68 -20.56 -18.09
CA TYR A 278 4.29 -20.51 -18.57
C TYR A 278 3.97 -19.16 -19.21
N ALA A 279 3.29 -19.16 -20.36
CA ALA A 279 2.83 -17.97 -21.08
C ALA A 279 3.97 -16.95 -21.38
N GLY A 280 5.16 -17.45 -21.68
CA GLY A 280 6.35 -16.65 -21.97
C GLY A 280 7.07 -16.09 -20.74
N VAL A 281 6.72 -16.57 -19.54
CA VAL A 281 7.30 -16.11 -18.28
C VAL A 281 8.05 -17.24 -17.58
N THR A 282 9.21 -16.90 -17.02
CA THR A 282 10.03 -17.79 -16.19
C THR A 282 9.92 -17.45 -14.71
N VAL A 283 9.76 -18.47 -13.88
CA VAL A 283 9.76 -18.38 -12.42
C VAL A 283 10.71 -19.43 -11.86
N ASN A 284 11.65 -19.01 -11.02
CA ASN A 284 12.38 -19.93 -10.16
C ASN A 284 11.58 -20.12 -8.86
N TYR A 285 11.15 -21.35 -8.53
CA TYR A 285 10.34 -21.52 -7.32
C TYR A 285 11.16 -21.33 -6.03
N LYS A 286 12.48 -21.60 -6.00
CA LYS A 286 13.31 -21.28 -4.81
C LYS A 286 13.23 -19.79 -4.48
N ASP A 287 13.38 -18.93 -5.49
CA ASP A 287 13.35 -17.48 -5.32
C ASP A 287 11.99 -16.94 -4.87
N VAL A 288 10.91 -17.56 -5.32
CA VAL A 288 9.57 -17.12 -4.95
C VAL A 288 9.20 -17.62 -3.56
N PHE A 289 9.45 -18.89 -3.26
CA PHE A 289 9.09 -19.46 -1.98
C PHE A 289 10.04 -19.08 -0.87
N ALA A 290 11.24 -18.54 -1.17
CA ALA A 290 12.12 -17.91 -0.19
C ALA A 290 11.53 -16.62 0.45
N ARG A 291 10.49 -16.03 -0.13
CA ARG A 291 9.88 -14.77 0.35
C ARG A 291 8.86 -15.01 1.47
N GLY A 292 8.63 -14.00 2.30
CA GLY A 292 7.71 -14.11 3.45
C GLY A 292 6.24 -14.26 3.05
N GLU A 293 5.84 -13.71 1.92
CA GLU A 293 4.46 -13.74 1.37
C GLU A 293 4.13 -15.02 0.58
N ALA A 294 5.04 -16.00 0.53
CA ALA A 294 4.90 -17.17 -0.32
C ALA A 294 3.65 -18.02 -0.04
N PHE A 295 3.15 -17.98 1.21
CA PHE A 295 2.00 -18.77 1.65
C PHE A 295 0.67 -18.03 1.56
N ASP A 296 0.65 -16.73 1.22
CA ASP A 296 -0.53 -15.86 1.26
C ASP A 296 -1.70 -16.36 0.38
N ALA A 297 -1.39 -17.14 -0.66
CA ALA A 297 -2.39 -17.72 -1.56
C ALA A 297 -3.14 -18.92 -0.94
N LEU A 298 -2.68 -19.48 0.18
CA LEU A 298 -3.37 -20.60 0.83
C LEU A 298 -4.70 -20.16 1.45
N PRO A 299 -5.78 -20.96 1.34
CA PRO A 299 -7.07 -20.60 1.90
C PRO A 299 -7.06 -20.55 3.43
N ILE A 300 -6.20 -21.33 4.08
CA ILE A 300 -6.04 -21.37 5.53
C ILE A 300 -4.55 -21.29 5.86
N ILE A 301 -4.13 -20.17 6.41
CA ILE A 301 -2.75 -19.93 6.84
C ILE A 301 -2.70 -18.78 7.85
N PRO A 302 -1.78 -18.77 8.82
CA PRO A 302 -1.44 -17.56 9.54
C PRO A 302 -0.90 -16.48 8.60
N THR A 303 -1.24 -15.24 8.92
CA THR A 303 -0.79 -14.05 8.21
C THR A 303 -0.21 -13.10 9.23
N ILE A 304 0.98 -12.57 8.92
CA ILE A 304 1.67 -11.59 9.75
C ILE A 304 1.26 -10.20 9.25
N GLU A 305 0.55 -9.45 10.07
CA GLU A 305 0.07 -8.10 9.74
C GLU A 305 0.26 -7.14 10.92
N GLY A 306 0.67 -5.92 10.59
CA GLY A 306 0.99 -4.87 11.54
C GLY A 306 2.37 -5.05 12.12
N ASN A 307 3.28 -4.13 11.76
CA ASN A 307 4.58 -4.03 12.41
C ASN A 307 4.46 -3.03 13.56
N LEU A 308 4.49 -3.57 14.77
CA LEU A 308 4.20 -2.83 16.00
C LEU A 308 5.45 -2.20 16.60
N GLY A 309 6.63 -2.65 16.18
CA GLY A 309 7.89 -2.11 16.66
C GLY A 309 9.10 -2.86 16.10
N GLU A 310 10.19 -2.13 15.99
CA GLU A 310 11.52 -2.62 15.66
C GLU A 310 12.47 -1.95 16.67
N SER A 311 13.29 -2.74 17.36
CA SER A 311 14.24 -2.25 18.36
C SER A 311 15.62 -2.83 18.13
N ARG A 312 16.64 -2.03 18.46
CA ARG A 312 18.04 -2.38 18.28
C ARG A 312 18.84 -2.05 19.53
N ASP A 313 19.47 -3.06 20.08
CA ASP A 313 20.53 -2.87 21.07
C ASP A 313 21.88 -2.91 20.34
N LYS A 314 22.50 -1.74 20.19
CA LYS A 314 23.80 -1.58 19.52
C LYS A 314 24.94 -2.22 20.32
N GLU A 315 24.84 -2.35 21.65
CA GLU A 315 25.90 -2.91 22.49
C GLU A 315 25.92 -4.44 22.41
N THR A 316 24.74 -5.07 22.45
CA THR A 316 24.62 -6.53 22.40
C THR A 316 24.48 -7.07 20.96
N GLY A 317 24.20 -6.21 19.98
CA GLY A 317 23.90 -6.62 18.61
C GLY A 317 22.57 -7.40 18.52
N LYS A 318 21.61 -7.04 19.37
CA LYS A 318 20.27 -7.65 19.40
C LYS A 318 19.31 -6.80 18.58
N VAL A 319 18.60 -7.43 17.64
CA VAL A 319 17.55 -6.79 16.83
C VAL A 319 16.25 -7.53 17.07
N GLN A 320 15.19 -6.80 17.37
CA GLN A 320 13.89 -7.38 17.71
C GLN A 320 12.77 -6.74 16.90
N PHE A 321 11.95 -7.58 16.27
CA PHE A 321 10.76 -7.20 15.52
C PHE A 321 9.51 -7.65 16.28
N THR A 322 8.55 -6.75 16.49
CA THR A 322 7.24 -7.05 17.08
C THR A 322 6.15 -6.91 16.04
N LEU A 323 5.40 -7.98 15.82
CA LEU A 323 4.49 -8.16 14.70
C LEU A 323 3.13 -8.71 15.20
N GLY A 324 2.06 -8.47 14.43
CA GLY A 324 0.76 -9.08 14.70
C GLY A 324 0.50 -10.36 13.89
N LEU A 325 -0.17 -11.34 14.52
CA LEU A 325 -0.62 -12.58 13.87
C LEU A 325 -2.15 -12.65 13.80
N LYS A 326 -2.67 -13.07 12.64
CA LYS A 326 -4.07 -13.47 12.45
C LYS A 326 -4.17 -14.68 11.53
N LEU A 327 -5.28 -15.42 11.60
CA LEU A 327 -5.55 -16.54 10.68
C LEU A 327 -6.40 -16.10 9.48
N GLN A 328 -5.94 -16.41 8.28
CA GLN A 328 -6.79 -16.49 7.09
C GLN A 328 -7.63 -17.77 7.18
N LEU A 329 -8.95 -17.66 7.04
CA LEU A 329 -9.91 -18.76 7.26
C LEU A 329 -10.87 -18.94 6.07
N ASN A 330 -10.32 -19.08 4.87
CA ASN A 330 -11.05 -19.30 3.61
C ASN A 330 -12.25 -18.35 3.43
N GLY A 331 -12.03 -17.07 3.76
CA GLY A 331 -13.03 -16.01 3.64
C GLY A 331 -13.34 -15.69 2.18
N LYS A 332 -14.41 -14.92 1.95
CA LYS A 332 -14.75 -14.47 0.60
C LYS A 332 -13.82 -13.38 0.11
N VAL A 333 -13.33 -13.52 -1.12
CA VAL A 333 -12.54 -12.48 -1.79
C VAL A 333 -13.49 -11.40 -2.29
N GLN A 334 -13.46 -10.22 -1.68
CA GLN A 334 -14.43 -9.14 -1.93
C GLN A 334 -14.36 -8.53 -3.33
N LYS A 335 -13.23 -8.68 -4.02
CA LYS A 335 -13.05 -8.17 -5.37
C LYS A 335 -13.69 -9.07 -6.44
N ASP A 336 -13.95 -10.36 -6.14
CA ASP A 336 -14.30 -11.38 -7.16
C ASP A 336 -15.52 -12.24 -6.78
N ARG A 337 -16.73 -11.72 -7.05
CA ARG A 337 -18.03 -12.44 -6.97
C ARG A 337 -18.41 -13.02 -5.59
N GLY A 338 -17.59 -12.84 -4.56
CA GLY A 338 -17.80 -13.43 -3.25
C GLY A 338 -17.48 -14.94 -3.18
N GLN A 339 -16.58 -15.42 -4.03
CA GLN A 339 -16.02 -16.78 -3.93
C GLN A 339 -15.11 -16.91 -2.71
N THR A 340 -14.94 -18.13 -2.21
CA THR A 340 -13.95 -18.43 -1.16
C THR A 340 -12.52 -18.31 -1.70
N SER A 341 -11.55 -18.08 -0.81
CA SER A 341 -10.12 -18.02 -1.18
C SER A 341 -9.64 -19.28 -1.92
N PHE A 342 -10.17 -20.45 -1.56
CA PHE A 342 -9.85 -21.70 -2.23
C PHE A 342 -10.31 -21.69 -3.69
N GLU A 343 -11.61 -21.43 -3.92
CA GLU A 343 -12.22 -21.39 -5.26
C GLU A 343 -11.56 -20.33 -6.14
N TYR A 344 -11.31 -19.13 -5.59
CA TYR A 344 -10.67 -18.04 -6.32
C TYR A 344 -9.31 -18.44 -6.91
N ASN A 345 -8.44 -19.06 -6.11
CA ASN A 345 -7.14 -19.47 -6.61
C ASN A 345 -7.21 -20.69 -7.53
N LEU A 346 -8.23 -21.55 -7.42
CA LEU A 346 -8.49 -22.59 -8.42
C LEU A 346 -8.87 -21.97 -9.77
N ASP A 347 -9.69 -20.92 -9.78
CA ASP A 347 -10.04 -20.20 -11.01
C ASP A 347 -8.81 -19.54 -11.64
N ILE A 348 -7.88 -19.01 -10.83
CA ILE A 348 -6.57 -18.54 -11.34
C ILE A 348 -5.78 -19.67 -12.00
N ILE A 349 -5.77 -20.88 -11.45
CA ILE A 349 -5.05 -22.01 -12.05
C ILE A 349 -5.76 -22.50 -13.32
N ASN A 350 -7.09 -22.45 -13.34
CA ASN A 350 -7.93 -23.03 -14.38
C ASN A 350 -7.77 -22.31 -15.74
N PRO A 351 -7.14 -22.93 -16.76
CA PRO A 351 -6.94 -22.28 -18.05
C PRO A 351 -8.23 -22.11 -18.85
N ASP A 352 -9.32 -22.78 -18.45
CA ASP A 352 -10.62 -22.66 -19.09
C ASP A 352 -11.48 -21.55 -18.48
N ASP A 353 -11.09 -21.01 -17.31
CA ASP A 353 -11.79 -19.90 -16.68
C ASP A 353 -11.71 -18.61 -17.52
N SER A 354 -12.78 -17.82 -17.44
CA SER A 354 -12.92 -16.57 -18.16
C SER A 354 -11.91 -15.50 -17.73
N GLU A 355 -11.62 -15.39 -16.44
CA GLU A 355 -10.67 -14.42 -15.90
C GLU A 355 -9.24 -14.82 -16.26
N HIS A 356 -8.90 -16.11 -16.15
CA HIS A 356 -7.59 -16.61 -16.58
C HIS A 356 -7.28 -16.23 -18.03
N LYS A 357 -8.24 -16.48 -18.93
CA LYS A 357 -8.12 -16.12 -20.36
C LYS A 357 -8.01 -14.60 -20.55
N ALA A 358 -8.81 -13.83 -19.83
CA ALA A 358 -8.79 -12.37 -19.93
C ALA A 358 -7.48 -11.76 -19.43
N LYS A 359 -6.92 -12.25 -18.32
CA LYS A 359 -5.67 -11.75 -17.73
C LYS A 359 -4.44 -12.11 -18.56
N LEU A 360 -4.40 -13.29 -19.19
CA LEU A 360 -3.33 -13.63 -20.13
C LEU A 360 -3.47 -12.92 -21.48
N ALA A 361 -4.67 -12.45 -21.81
CA ALA A 361 -4.93 -11.58 -22.95
C ALA A 361 -4.84 -10.08 -22.57
N ASP A 362 -4.41 -9.72 -21.36
CA ASP A 362 -4.35 -8.32 -20.94
C ASP A 362 -3.37 -7.55 -21.85
N PRO A 363 -3.76 -6.38 -22.38
CA PRO A 363 -2.90 -5.54 -23.19
C PRO A 363 -1.56 -5.17 -22.55
N ASP A 364 -1.53 -5.09 -21.22
CA ASP A 364 -0.37 -4.69 -20.44
C ASP A 364 0.53 -5.91 -20.19
N ILE A 365 1.73 -5.93 -20.81
CA ILE A 365 2.71 -7.00 -20.62
C ILE A 365 3.04 -7.19 -19.13
N GLN A 366 3.13 -6.12 -18.33
CA GLN A 366 3.43 -6.27 -16.90
C GLN A 366 2.30 -6.96 -16.15
N SER A 367 1.04 -6.64 -16.48
CA SER A 367 -0.15 -7.30 -15.93
C SER A 367 -0.17 -8.79 -16.28
N ARG A 368 0.08 -9.11 -17.56
CA ARG A 368 0.19 -10.49 -18.05
C ARG A 368 1.30 -11.27 -17.38
N GLU A 369 2.51 -10.71 -17.35
CA GLU A 369 3.66 -11.36 -16.77
C GLU A 369 3.41 -11.63 -15.28
N SER A 370 2.90 -10.64 -14.56
CA SER A 370 2.49 -10.77 -13.15
C SER A 370 1.44 -11.87 -12.95
N PHE A 371 0.44 -11.96 -13.82
CA PHE A 371 -0.57 -13.01 -13.75
C PHE A 371 0.00 -14.40 -14.04
N ALA A 372 0.83 -14.56 -15.08
CA ALA A 372 1.46 -15.84 -15.40
C ALA A 372 2.37 -16.33 -14.25
N ARG A 373 3.15 -15.43 -13.62
CA ARG A 373 3.89 -15.74 -12.39
C ARG A 373 2.95 -16.25 -11.29
N LYS A 374 1.83 -15.55 -11.07
CA LYS A 374 0.81 -15.93 -10.07
C LYS A 374 0.26 -17.33 -10.31
N VAL A 375 0.04 -17.74 -11.56
CA VAL A 375 -0.44 -19.09 -11.92
C VAL A 375 0.59 -20.14 -11.51
N LEU A 376 1.85 -20.00 -11.94
CA LEU A 376 2.92 -20.97 -11.63
C LEU A 376 3.07 -21.18 -10.11
N ILE A 377 3.11 -20.10 -9.34
CA ILE A 377 3.23 -20.15 -7.88
C ILE A 377 2.06 -20.93 -7.25
N ARG A 378 0.83 -20.66 -7.70
CA ARG A 378 -0.37 -21.34 -7.19
C ARG A 378 -0.42 -22.81 -7.57
N VAL A 379 0.04 -23.17 -8.77
CA VAL A 379 0.13 -24.57 -9.21
C VAL A 379 1.02 -25.38 -8.28
N PHE A 380 2.24 -24.90 -8.00
CA PHE A 380 3.15 -25.57 -7.06
C PHE A 380 2.51 -25.68 -5.67
N LEU A 381 2.09 -24.54 -5.12
CA LEU A 381 1.58 -24.46 -3.75
C LEU A 381 0.30 -25.31 -3.54
N TYR A 382 -0.67 -25.22 -4.45
CA TYR A 382 -1.92 -25.99 -4.32
C TYR A 382 -1.72 -27.47 -4.57
N TYR A 383 -0.81 -27.85 -5.47
CA TYR A 383 -0.50 -29.27 -5.66
C TYR A 383 0.14 -29.84 -4.39
N PHE A 384 1.21 -29.20 -3.89
CA PHE A 384 1.98 -29.72 -2.78
C PHE A 384 1.13 -29.82 -1.49
N ILE A 385 0.29 -28.82 -1.24
CA ILE A 385 -0.54 -28.75 -0.03
C ILE A 385 -1.82 -29.58 -0.12
N PHE A 386 -2.47 -29.68 -1.29
CA PHE A 386 -3.82 -30.27 -1.36
C PHE A 386 -3.96 -31.53 -2.21
N ALA A 387 -2.94 -31.94 -2.97
CA ALA A 387 -3.01 -33.21 -3.68
C ALA A 387 -3.13 -34.36 -2.66
N CYS A 388 -4.16 -35.18 -2.79
CA CYS A 388 -4.46 -36.29 -1.89
C CYS A 388 -4.91 -37.50 -2.70
N ASP A 389 -4.98 -38.70 -2.14
CA ASP A 389 -5.59 -39.84 -2.81
C ASP A 389 -7.12 -39.73 -2.84
N ASP A 390 -7.78 -40.68 -3.51
CA ASP A 390 -9.24 -40.69 -3.66
C ASP A 390 -9.92 -41.06 -2.34
N SER A 391 -10.56 -40.08 -1.69
CA SER A 391 -11.28 -40.27 -0.43
C SER A 391 -12.55 -41.11 -0.55
N SER A 392 -12.97 -41.46 -1.77
CA SER A 392 -14.13 -42.32 -2.05
C SER A 392 -13.77 -43.81 -2.23
N ALA A 393 -12.48 -44.17 -2.16
CA ALA A 393 -12.03 -45.55 -2.25
C ALA A 393 -12.55 -46.39 -1.05
N GLU A 394 -12.95 -47.65 -1.31
CA GLU A 394 -13.58 -48.53 -0.30
C GLU A 394 -12.72 -48.78 0.96
N ASN A 395 -11.40 -48.59 0.86
CA ASN A 395 -10.43 -48.80 1.95
C ASN A 395 -9.78 -47.50 2.47
N TYR A 396 -10.34 -46.32 2.15
CA TYR A 396 -9.76 -45.05 2.56
C TYR A 396 -9.81 -44.88 4.09
N ASN A 397 -8.65 -44.76 4.74
CA ASN A 397 -8.54 -44.31 6.11
C ASN A 397 -8.12 -42.83 6.14
N LEU A 398 -8.73 -42.06 7.05
CA LEU A 398 -8.40 -40.66 7.24
C LEU A 398 -6.94 -40.44 7.64
N ASP A 399 -6.34 -41.39 8.36
CA ASP A 399 -4.92 -41.34 8.73
C ASP A 399 -3.98 -41.49 7.51
N ASP A 400 -4.48 -42.02 6.38
CA ASP A 400 -3.69 -42.16 5.15
C ASP A 400 -3.29 -40.80 4.56
N GLU A 401 -4.03 -39.73 4.90
CA GLU A 401 -3.68 -38.35 4.51
C GLU A 401 -2.28 -37.95 4.98
N LEU A 402 -1.90 -38.37 6.20
CA LEU A 402 -0.59 -38.09 6.79
C LEU A 402 0.55 -38.84 6.10
N ASN A 403 0.23 -39.88 5.32
CA ASN A 403 1.20 -40.70 4.60
C ASN A 403 1.32 -40.33 3.12
N TYR A 404 0.50 -39.39 2.62
CA TYR A 404 0.59 -38.96 1.24
C TYR A 404 1.95 -38.31 0.97
N ASP A 405 2.63 -38.77 -0.08
CA ASP A 405 3.91 -38.24 -0.54
C ASP A 405 3.70 -37.26 -1.72
N PRO A 406 3.69 -35.93 -1.46
CA PRO A 406 3.55 -34.94 -2.51
C PRO A 406 4.79 -34.84 -3.41
N ILE A 407 5.98 -35.18 -2.92
CA ILE A 407 7.26 -35.00 -3.64
C ILE A 407 7.28 -35.93 -4.84
N SER A 408 7.16 -37.25 -4.61
CA SER A 408 7.23 -38.25 -5.69
C SER A 408 6.13 -38.07 -6.73
N LYS A 409 4.99 -37.49 -6.35
CA LYS A 409 3.86 -37.23 -7.26
C LYS A 409 4.02 -35.93 -8.05
N PHE A 410 4.73 -34.94 -7.50
CA PHE A 410 4.97 -33.66 -8.16
C PHE A 410 6.13 -33.70 -9.16
N GLU A 411 7.14 -34.56 -8.98
CA GLU A 411 8.29 -34.66 -9.89
C GLU A 411 7.92 -34.77 -11.39
N PRO A 412 6.97 -35.64 -11.80
CA PRO A 412 6.52 -35.68 -13.19
C PRO A 412 5.87 -34.38 -13.67
N VAL A 413 5.19 -33.66 -12.78
CA VAL A 413 4.57 -32.35 -13.08
C VAL A 413 5.66 -31.31 -13.28
N LEU A 414 6.66 -31.27 -12.41
CA LEU A 414 7.79 -30.35 -12.51
C LEU A 414 8.51 -30.48 -13.84
N ILE A 415 8.83 -31.70 -14.28
CA ILE A 415 9.48 -31.95 -15.58
C ILE A 415 8.72 -31.29 -16.74
N LYS A 416 7.39 -31.35 -16.69
CA LYS A 416 6.51 -30.74 -17.71
C LYS A 416 6.45 -29.23 -17.60
N LEU A 417 6.53 -28.67 -16.40
CA LEU A 417 6.59 -27.22 -16.18
C LEU A 417 7.93 -26.62 -16.61
N LYS A 418 9.02 -27.39 -16.56
CA LYS A 418 10.34 -27.03 -17.12
C LYS A 418 10.34 -27.04 -18.67
N GLY A 419 9.41 -27.77 -19.29
CA GLY A 419 9.26 -27.85 -20.74
C GLY A 419 8.73 -26.55 -21.38
N ASN A 420 8.76 -26.48 -22.71
CA ASN A 420 8.33 -25.31 -23.49
C ASN A 420 6.90 -25.40 -24.08
N ASP A 421 6.16 -26.49 -23.82
CA ASP A 421 4.79 -26.67 -24.34
C ASP A 421 3.72 -26.16 -23.37
N ASP A 422 3.18 -24.97 -23.66
CA ASP A 422 2.11 -24.36 -22.86
C ASP A 422 0.76 -25.08 -22.99
N ASN A 423 0.48 -25.82 -24.08
CA ASN A 423 -0.75 -26.59 -24.20
C ASN A 423 -0.73 -27.82 -23.29
N GLU A 424 0.43 -28.48 -23.19
CA GLU A 424 0.64 -29.57 -22.26
C GLU A 424 0.48 -29.10 -20.81
N LYS A 425 1.06 -27.95 -20.45
CA LYS A 425 0.89 -27.34 -19.12
C LYS A 425 -0.56 -26.99 -18.80
N LYS A 426 -1.31 -26.45 -19.78
CA LYS A 426 -2.76 -26.24 -19.62
C LYS A 426 -3.51 -27.56 -19.37
N GLY A 427 -3.09 -28.65 -20.00
CA GLY A 427 -3.60 -29.99 -19.72
C GLY A 427 -3.39 -30.41 -18.27
N ILE A 428 -2.18 -30.18 -17.74
CA ILE A 428 -1.84 -30.42 -16.34
C ILE A 428 -2.68 -29.56 -15.41
N PHE A 429 -2.79 -28.26 -15.67
CA PHE A 429 -3.56 -27.35 -14.81
C PHE A 429 -5.03 -27.75 -14.73
N ARG A 430 -5.65 -28.16 -15.85
CA ARG A 430 -7.00 -28.75 -15.85
C ARG A 430 -7.07 -30.01 -14.99
N GLY A 431 -6.08 -30.90 -15.12
CA GLY A 431 -5.99 -32.13 -14.34
C GLY A 431 -5.91 -31.87 -12.84
N ILE A 432 -5.11 -30.88 -12.42
CA ILE A 432 -4.99 -30.45 -11.02
C ILE A 432 -6.33 -29.91 -10.52
N VAL A 433 -6.93 -28.93 -11.22
CA VAL A 433 -8.21 -28.34 -10.82
C VAL A 433 -9.30 -29.40 -10.73
N ARG A 434 -9.39 -30.30 -11.71
CA ARG A 434 -10.34 -31.41 -11.70
C ARG A 434 -10.10 -32.33 -10.50
N GLY A 435 -8.86 -32.76 -10.27
CA GLY A 435 -8.52 -33.67 -9.17
C GLY A 435 -8.83 -33.09 -7.80
N LEU A 436 -8.53 -31.81 -7.57
CA LEU A 436 -8.84 -31.15 -6.30
C LEU A 436 -10.36 -31.01 -6.05
N ASN A 437 -11.15 -30.81 -7.11
CA ASN A 437 -12.61 -30.76 -7.02
C ASN A 437 -13.23 -32.15 -6.80
N GLU A 438 -12.80 -33.16 -7.56
CA GLU A 438 -13.33 -34.53 -7.49
C GLU A 438 -12.98 -35.22 -6.16
N ARG A 439 -11.84 -34.88 -5.55
CA ARG A 439 -11.37 -35.47 -4.28
C ARG A 439 -11.84 -34.74 -3.02
N GLY A 440 -12.85 -33.87 -3.15
CA GLY A 440 -13.50 -33.24 -2.00
C GLY A 440 -12.63 -32.30 -1.17
N VAL A 441 -11.56 -31.72 -1.73
CA VAL A 441 -10.62 -30.85 -0.99
C VAL A 441 -11.33 -29.65 -0.34
N GLN A 442 -12.37 -29.11 -0.98
CA GLN A 442 -13.16 -28.03 -0.40
C GLN A 442 -13.78 -28.42 0.96
N GLU A 443 -14.22 -29.67 1.12
CA GLU A 443 -14.75 -30.17 2.39
C GLU A 443 -13.65 -30.33 3.45
N LYS A 444 -12.43 -30.70 3.03
CA LYS A 444 -11.24 -30.76 3.90
C LYS A 444 -10.89 -29.37 4.44
N VAL A 445 -10.83 -28.38 3.55
CA VAL A 445 -10.59 -26.97 3.90
C VAL A 445 -11.67 -26.46 4.85
N GLU A 446 -12.95 -26.74 4.61
CA GLU A 446 -14.03 -26.30 5.51
C GLU A 446 -13.98 -27.00 6.89
N SER A 447 -13.60 -28.29 6.92
CA SER A 447 -13.41 -29.02 8.18
C SER A 447 -12.29 -28.41 9.03
N LEU A 448 -11.15 -28.07 8.40
CA LEU A 448 -10.05 -27.37 9.07
C LEU A 448 -10.47 -25.96 9.52
N ARG A 449 -11.20 -25.23 8.68
CA ARG A 449 -11.73 -23.89 9.01
C ARG A 449 -12.59 -23.92 10.27
N ILE A 450 -13.50 -24.90 10.39
CA ILE A 450 -14.38 -25.04 11.55
C ILE A 450 -13.56 -25.28 12.82
N LEU A 451 -12.57 -26.18 12.76
CA LEU A 451 -11.69 -26.46 13.90
C LEU A 451 -10.96 -25.19 14.36
N LEU A 452 -10.29 -24.50 13.44
CA LEU A 452 -9.52 -23.30 13.77
C LEU A 452 -10.39 -22.15 14.24
N LYS A 453 -11.58 -21.97 13.65
CA LYS A 453 -12.56 -20.96 14.08
C LYS A 453 -13.05 -21.21 15.50
N ASN A 454 -13.26 -22.47 15.87
CA ASN A 454 -13.62 -22.86 17.23
C ASN A 454 -12.45 -22.62 18.19
N PHE A 455 -11.22 -22.99 17.79
CA PHE A 455 -10.02 -22.78 18.59
C PHE A 455 -9.79 -21.29 18.91
N ILE A 456 -9.79 -20.41 17.91
CA ILE A 456 -9.63 -18.97 18.16
C ILE A 456 -10.83 -18.35 18.89
N GLY A 457 -11.97 -19.03 18.97
CA GLY A 457 -13.10 -18.62 19.79
C GLY A 457 -12.92 -18.94 21.28
N LYS A 458 -11.94 -19.78 21.65
CA LYS A 458 -11.70 -20.15 23.05
C LYS A 458 -11.38 -18.92 23.91
N LYS A 459 -12.03 -18.89 25.06
CA LYS A 459 -11.93 -17.82 26.07
C LYS A 459 -10.64 -17.91 26.89
N GLY A 460 -10.17 -19.12 27.21
CA GLY A 460 -8.92 -19.34 27.95
C GLY A 460 -7.71 -18.71 27.25
N ARG A 461 -6.73 -18.25 28.03
CA ARG A 461 -5.46 -17.69 27.54
C ARG A 461 -4.55 -18.83 27.08
N LEU A 462 -3.91 -18.66 25.93
CA LEU A 462 -2.91 -19.60 25.44
C LEU A 462 -1.58 -19.42 26.19
N PRO A 463 -0.82 -20.51 26.43
CA PRO A 463 0.51 -20.40 26.99
C PRO A 463 1.45 -19.68 26.02
N VAL A 464 2.49 -19.03 26.55
CA VAL A 464 3.52 -18.40 25.73
C VAL A 464 4.32 -19.50 25.01
N CYS A 465 4.52 -19.34 23.71
CA CYS A 465 5.40 -20.17 22.90
C CYS A 465 6.75 -19.46 22.75
N ASN A 466 7.85 -20.17 23.01
CA ASN A 466 9.21 -19.70 22.75
C ASN A 466 9.96 -20.80 22.02
N GLU A 467 10.50 -20.49 20.86
CA GLU A 467 11.22 -21.40 19.98
C GLU A 467 12.54 -20.77 19.56
N ASP A 468 13.64 -21.49 19.73
CA ASP A 468 14.97 -21.04 19.30
C ASP A 468 15.31 -21.64 17.93
N ARG A 469 15.91 -20.83 17.07
CA ARG A 469 16.30 -21.14 15.69
C ARG A 469 17.65 -20.52 15.37
N PHE A 470 18.25 -20.91 14.26
CA PHE A 470 19.50 -20.33 13.77
C PHE A 470 19.35 -19.93 12.31
N ILE A 471 19.75 -18.71 11.97
CA ILE A 471 19.99 -18.34 10.57
C ILE A 471 21.34 -18.94 10.20
N THR A 472 21.37 -19.83 9.22
CA THR A 472 22.60 -20.47 8.75
C THR A 472 22.92 -20.04 7.32
N ILE A 473 24.16 -19.63 7.09
CA ILE A 473 24.71 -19.48 5.74
C ILE A 473 25.55 -20.71 5.44
N SER A 474 25.25 -21.43 4.37
CA SER A 474 25.95 -22.65 3.95
C SER A 474 27.34 -22.34 3.40
N ARG A 475 28.33 -23.20 3.69
CA ARG A 475 29.68 -23.15 3.06
C ARG A 475 29.64 -23.40 1.55
N GLU A 476 28.56 -23.94 1.02
CA GLU A 476 28.41 -24.19 -0.43
C GLU A 476 28.38 -22.92 -1.28
N ILE A 477 28.21 -21.76 -0.66
CA ILE A 477 28.36 -20.47 -1.34
C ILE A 477 29.81 -20.17 -1.75
N LEU A 478 30.79 -20.87 -1.16
CA LEU A 478 32.20 -20.67 -1.44
C LEU A 478 32.66 -21.46 -2.66
N ASN A 479 33.59 -20.89 -3.41
CA ASN A 479 34.26 -21.56 -4.51
C ASN A 479 35.21 -22.65 -3.98
N ARG A 480 35.34 -23.78 -4.67
CA ARG A 480 36.21 -24.91 -4.27
C ARG A 480 37.48 -24.99 -5.12
N ASP A 481 37.61 -24.16 -6.14
CA ASP A 481 38.77 -24.13 -7.03
C ASP A 481 39.93 -23.31 -6.43
N SER A 482 41.10 -23.92 -6.26
CA SER A 482 42.25 -23.29 -5.60
C SER A 482 42.85 -22.13 -6.42
N GLU A 483 42.78 -22.18 -7.76
CA GLU A 483 43.20 -21.07 -8.63
C GLU A 483 42.25 -19.86 -8.50
N SER A 484 40.94 -20.10 -8.44
CA SER A 484 39.94 -19.06 -8.17
C SER A 484 40.10 -18.45 -6.78
N LEU A 485 40.34 -19.26 -5.75
CA LEU A 485 40.54 -18.80 -4.37
C LEU A 485 41.82 -17.94 -4.22
N SER A 486 42.92 -18.35 -4.85
CA SER A 486 44.19 -17.59 -4.81
C SER A 486 44.13 -16.24 -5.56
N THR A 487 43.20 -16.11 -6.52
CA THR A 487 42.94 -14.85 -7.25
C THR A 487 41.86 -13.96 -6.61
N GLY A 488 41.26 -14.40 -5.51
CA GLY A 488 40.27 -13.62 -4.76
C GLY A 488 38.82 -13.87 -5.13
N ASP A 489 38.52 -14.87 -5.95
CA ASP A 489 37.14 -15.25 -6.32
C ASP A 489 36.59 -16.27 -5.33
N PHE A 490 36.29 -15.79 -4.11
CA PHE A 490 35.93 -16.66 -2.98
C PHE A 490 34.54 -17.29 -3.05
N PHE A 491 33.63 -16.73 -3.84
CA PHE A 491 32.22 -17.08 -3.85
C PHE A 491 31.78 -17.64 -5.21
N GLN A 492 30.71 -18.45 -5.22
CA GLN A 492 30.08 -18.94 -6.45
C GLN A 492 29.48 -17.77 -7.26
N GLU A 493 29.42 -17.90 -8.60
CA GLU A 493 28.84 -16.87 -9.49
C GLU A 493 27.40 -16.49 -9.13
N ASP A 494 26.64 -17.43 -8.56
CA ASP A 494 25.26 -17.24 -8.06
C ASP A 494 25.10 -16.03 -7.14
N LEU A 495 26.15 -15.64 -6.41
CA LEU A 495 26.15 -14.47 -5.53
C LEU A 495 25.91 -13.16 -6.33
N ARG A 496 26.54 -13.05 -7.51
CA ARG A 496 26.45 -11.88 -8.38
C ARG A 496 25.11 -11.80 -9.11
N GLU A 497 24.34 -12.88 -9.12
CA GLU A 497 22.97 -12.95 -9.66
C GLU A 497 21.88 -12.52 -8.66
N GLY A 498 22.27 -12.08 -7.45
CA GLY A 498 21.37 -11.46 -6.48
C GLY A 498 20.57 -12.48 -5.67
N LYS A 499 19.27 -12.67 -5.97
CA LYS A 499 18.36 -13.47 -5.12
C LYS A 499 18.64 -14.97 -5.13
N LYS A 500 19.42 -15.48 -6.09
CA LYS A 500 19.87 -16.88 -6.10
C LYS A 500 20.65 -17.25 -4.84
N ILE A 501 21.23 -16.28 -4.14
CA ILE A 501 21.89 -16.45 -2.85
C ILE A 501 21.00 -17.08 -1.77
N LEU A 502 19.67 -16.91 -1.87
CA LEU A 502 18.73 -17.38 -0.86
C LEU A 502 18.69 -18.89 -0.73
N LYS A 503 19.23 -19.62 -1.71
CA LYS A 503 19.42 -21.08 -1.62
C LYS A 503 20.50 -21.48 -0.61
N TYR A 504 21.41 -20.58 -0.26
CA TYR A 504 22.48 -20.82 0.71
C TYR A 504 22.14 -20.34 2.12
N ILE A 505 20.98 -19.72 2.33
CA ILE A 505 20.53 -19.23 3.65
C ILE A 505 19.38 -20.11 4.13
N SER A 506 19.55 -20.84 5.23
CA SER A 506 18.49 -21.68 5.85
C SER A 506 18.15 -21.20 7.26
N ILE A 507 17.00 -21.64 7.77
CA ILE A 507 16.61 -21.46 9.17
C ILE A 507 16.61 -22.85 9.83
N ASP A 508 17.61 -23.11 10.66
CA ASP A 508 17.85 -24.44 11.23
C ASP A 508 17.36 -24.55 12.69
N ASN A 509 16.97 -25.77 13.09
CA ASN A 509 16.59 -26.10 14.46
C ASN A 509 17.80 -26.47 15.36
N SER A 510 18.99 -26.66 14.78
CA SER A 510 20.16 -27.20 15.49
C SER A 510 21.19 -26.13 15.84
N SER A 511 21.82 -26.26 17.02
CA SER A 511 22.79 -25.28 17.55
C SER A 511 24.18 -25.34 16.95
N VAL A 512 24.52 -26.40 16.19
CA VAL A 512 25.82 -26.54 15.53
C VAL A 512 25.63 -27.23 14.18
N ASN A 513 25.77 -26.47 13.09
CA ASN A 513 25.78 -27.02 11.74
C ASN A 513 27.23 -27.05 11.22
N VAL A 514 27.79 -28.24 11.01
CA VAL A 514 29.20 -28.44 10.58
C VAL A 514 29.46 -27.85 9.19
N ASN A 515 28.42 -27.76 8.36
CA ASN A 515 28.48 -27.20 7.01
C ASN A 515 28.14 -25.70 6.97
N ALA A 516 27.99 -25.04 8.13
CA ALA A 516 27.75 -23.61 8.20
C ALA A 516 29.04 -22.81 7.99
N LEU A 517 28.90 -21.74 7.22
CA LEU A 517 29.87 -20.66 7.07
C LEU A 517 29.71 -19.62 8.19
N CYS A 518 28.47 -19.31 8.55
CA CYS A 518 28.10 -18.33 9.58
C CYS A 518 26.74 -18.72 10.17
N GLN A 519 26.53 -18.50 11.48
CA GLN A 519 25.24 -18.74 12.14
C GLN A 519 24.85 -17.61 13.08
N LEU A 520 23.60 -17.15 13.00
CA LEU A 520 23.05 -16.16 13.95
C LEU A 520 21.91 -16.79 14.77
N PRO A 521 21.96 -16.71 16.11
CA PRO A 521 20.87 -17.18 16.95
C PRO A 521 19.62 -16.33 16.79
N VAL A 522 18.46 -16.98 16.79
CA VAL A 522 17.14 -16.37 16.69
C VAL A 522 16.21 -16.96 17.74
N SER A 523 15.40 -16.12 18.37
CA SER A 523 14.30 -16.54 19.23
C SER A 523 12.97 -16.04 18.68
N ILE A 524 12.01 -16.94 18.53
CA ILE A 524 10.65 -16.67 18.07
C ILE A 524 9.71 -16.87 19.26
N LYS A 525 9.05 -15.78 19.66
CA LYS A 525 8.12 -15.75 20.80
C LYS A 525 6.72 -15.39 20.35
N ILE A 526 5.71 -16.16 20.78
CA ILE A 526 4.30 -15.90 20.49
C ILE A 526 3.52 -15.75 21.80
N GLU A 527 2.79 -14.65 21.94
CA GLU A 527 2.06 -14.27 23.15
C GLU A 527 0.57 -14.01 22.86
N ASP A 528 -0.30 -14.43 23.77
CA ASP A 528 -1.74 -14.19 23.72
C ASP A 528 -2.14 -13.01 24.61
N ILE A 529 -2.16 -11.82 24.01
CA ILE A 529 -2.48 -10.54 24.66
C ILE A 529 -3.99 -10.38 24.78
N ARG A 530 -4.46 -9.99 25.98
CA ARG A 530 -5.89 -9.85 26.30
C ARG A 530 -6.24 -8.41 26.67
N TYR A 531 -7.35 -7.94 26.10
CA TYR A 531 -7.88 -6.60 26.34
C TYR A 531 -9.18 -6.70 27.13
N PHE A 532 -9.30 -5.86 28.15
CA PHE A 532 -10.46 -5.76 29.03
C PHE A 532 -11.08 -4.37 28.91
N GLU A 533 -12.33 -4.25 29.32
CA GLU A 533 -12.98 -2.94 29.46
C GLU A 533 -12.25 -2.13 30.54
N GLY A 534 -11.93 -0.87 30.23
CA GLY A 534 -11.39 0.07 31.21
C GLY A 534 -12.44 0.48 32.25
N GLU A 535 -11.99 1.13 33.32
CA GLU A 535 -12.88 1.57 34.40
C GLU A 535 -13.66 2.85 34.08
N SER A 536 -13.23 3.59 33.04
CA SER A 536 -13.89 4.81 32.59
C SER A 536 -15.26 4.54 31.96
N THR A 537 -16.23 5.43 32.18
CA THR A 537 -17.49 5.41 31.41
C THR A 537 -17.26 5.75 29.94
N PRO A 538 -18.03 5.19 28.99
CA PRO A 538 -17.88 5.53 27.58
C PRO A 538 -18.11 7.02 27.35
N GLU A 539 -17.15 7.68 26.69
CA GLU A 539 -17.25 9.08 26.32
C GLU A 539 -18.20 9.25 25.14
N LYS A 540 -19.12 10.21 25.25
CA LYS A 540 -20.12 10.49 24.22
C LYS A 540 -19.83 11.78 23.47
N PHE A 541 -20.04 11.73 22.17
CA PHE A 541 -19.94 12.88 21.30
C PHE A 541 -20.93 12.79 20.13
N GLN A 542 -21.05 13.90 19.43
CA GLN A 542 -21.85 14.03 18.22
C GLN A 542 -21.09 14.87 17.18
N PHE A 543 -21.51 14.79 15.93
CA PHE A 543 -21.04 15.73 14.91
C PHE A 543 -22.11 16.10 13.90
N GLU A 544 -21.89 17.24 13.25
CA GLU A 544 -22.68 17.75 12.13
C GLU A 544 -21.78 18.30 11.02
N TYR A 545 -22.34 18.46 9.82
CA TYR A 545 -21.63 19.07 8.70
C TYR A 545 -21.70 20.60 8.78
N ASP A 546 -20.56 21.25 8.56
CA ASP A 546 -20.46 22.71 8.47
C ASP A 546 -20.39 23.12 7.00
N ILE A 547 -21.55 23.29 6.37
CA ILE A 547 -21.71 23.49 4.92
C ILE A 547 -21.94 24.94 4.50
N GLU A 548 -22.08 25.86 5.45
CA GLU A 548 -22.52 27.23 5.19
C GLU A 548 -21.56 27.96 4.25
N GLY A 549 -22.12 28.60 3.22
CA GLY A 549 -21.36 29.44 2.29
C GLY A 549 -20.50 28.66 1.29
N ILE A 550 -20.56 27.32 1.28
CA ILE A 550 -19.84 26.49 0.32
C ILE A 550 -20.58 26.51 -1.02
N LYS A 551 -19.90 26.96 -2.08
CA LYS A 551 -20.36 26.83 -3.46
C LYS A 551 -19.93 25.49 -4.05
N VAL A 552 -20.71 24.95 -4.97
CA VAL A 552 -20.48 23.65 -5.60
C VAL A 552 -20.39 23.81 -7.11
N LEU A 553 -19.36 23.21 -7.71
CA LEU A 553 -19.22 23.03 -9.16
C LEU A 553 -19.12 21.53 -9.48
N PRO A 554 -20.22 20.85 -9.79
CA PRO A 554 -20.19 19.44 -10.13
C PRO A 554 -19.45 19.16 -11.44
N VAL A 555 -18.65 18.08 -11.45
CA VAL A 555 -17.98 17.58 -12.65
C VAL A 555 -18.38 16.12 -12.85
N PHE A 556 -18.99 15.81 -13.99
CA PHE A 556 -19.48 14.47 -14.31
C PHE A 556 -18.66 13.82 -15.41
N TRP A 557 -18.16 12.61 -15.13
CA TRP A 557 -17.41 11.79 -16.07
C TRP A 557 -18.28 10.61 -16.52
N ILE A 558 -18.77 10.68 -17.75
CA ILE A 558 -19.86 9.81 -18.21
C ILE A 558 -19.46 9.09 -19.50
N PRO A 559 -19.42 7.74 -19.52
CA PRO A 559 -19.33 6.99 -20.77
C PRO A 559 -20.47 7.39 -21.72
N ASN A 560 -20.15 7.61 -23.00
CA ASN A 560 -21.13 7.90 -24.06
C ASN A 560 -21.95 6.65 -24.47
N THR A 561 -21.81 5.54 -23.74
CA THR A 561 -22.46 4.26 -23.97
C THR A 561 -23.63 4.02 -23.00
N ASN A 562 -24.58 3.17 -23.41
CA ASN A 562 -25.64 2.69 -22.53
C ASN A 562 -25.14 1.56 -21.61
N PRO A 563 -25.59 1.50 -20.35
CA PRO A 563 -26.67 2.28 -19.76
C PRO A 563 -26.26 3.62 -19.12
N CYS A 564 -24.97 3.98 -19.11
CA CYS A 564 -24.45 5.18 -18.45
C CYS A 564 -25.11 6.47 -18.94
N LEU A 565 -25.18 6.67 -20.25
CA LEU A 565 -25.79 7.87 -20.86
C LEU A 565 -27.26 8.03 -20.45
N ARG A 566 -28.05 6.94 -20.48
CA ARG A 566 -29.46 6.95 -20.04
C ARG A 566 -29.61 7.35 -18.58
N TYR A 567 -28.74 6.85 -17.71
CA TYR A 567 -28.77 7.19 -16.29
C TYR A 567 -28.36 8.64 -16.03
N TYR A 568 -27.37 9.15 -16.76
CA TYR A 568 -26.98 10.55 -16.75
C TYR A 568 -28.15 11.48 -17.12
N GLN A 569 -28.80 11.23 -18.26
CA GLN A 569 -29.94 12.03 -18.73
C GLN A 569 -31.10 12.03 -17.72
N LYS A 570 -31.38 10.87 -17.13
CA LYS A 570 -32.48 10.71 -16.17
C LYS A 570 -32.23 11.42 -14.83
N PHE A 571 -31.02 11.31 -14.28
CA PHE A 571 -30.76 11.69 -12.88
C PHE A 571 -29.93 12.96 -12.70
N PHE A 572 -29.21 13.39 -13.74
CA PHE A 572 -28.20 14.46 -13.62
C PHE A 572 -28.47 15.64 -14.56
N GLU A 573 -28.67 15.38 -15.85
CA GLU A 573 -28.67 16.40 -16.92
C GLU A 573 -29.59 17.60 -16.62
N GLN A 574 -30.84 17.35 -16.24
CA GLN A 574 -31.85 18.40 -15.99
C GLN A 574 -31.87 18.92 -14.54
N LYS A 575 -31.13 18.27 -13.63
CA LYS A 575 -31.22 18.54 -12.18
C LYS A 575 -30.06 19.39 -11.67
N TYR A 576 -28.91 19.34 -12.33
CA TYR A 576 -27.69 19.97 -11.86
C TYR A 576 -27.07 20.83 -12.95
N LYS A 577 -26.54 21.98 -12.55
CA LYS A 577 -25.59 22.75 -13.35
C LYS A 577 -24.21 22.12 -13.18
N HIS A 578 -23.48 21.88 -14.25
CA HIS A 578 -22.25 21.06 -14.16
C HIS A 578 -21.34 21.14 -15.38
N ILE A 579 -20.12 20.63 -15.19
CA ILE A 579 -19.18 20.31 -16.27
C ILE A 579 -19.35 18.84 -16.64
N LEU A 580 -19.44 18.54 -17.94
CA LEU A 580 -19.60 17.19 -18.47
C LEU A 580 -18.37 16.77 -19.29
N LEU A 581 -17.72 15.71 -18.84
CA LEU A 581 -16.63 15.02 -19.53
C LEU A 581 -17.14 13.68 -20.04
N CYS A 582 -17.45 13.62 -21.33
CA CYS A 582 -17.85 12.37 -21.98
C CYS A 582 -16.65 11.64 -22.54
N TYR A 583 -16.70 10.30 -22.53
CA TYR A 583 -15.67 9.46 -23.13
C TYR A 583 -16.25 8.15 -23.67
N ASP A 584 -15.52 7.51 -24.57
CA ASP A 584 -15.84 6.15 -25.01
C ASP A 584 -15.07 5.14 -24.14
N ASN A 585 -15.80 4.29 -23.43
CA ASN A 585 -15.20 3.32 -22.52
C ASN A 585 -14.53 2.14 -23.24
N GLN A 586 -14.70 1.99 -24.56
CA GLN A 586 -14.13 0.90 -25.35
C GLN A 586 -12.76 1.21 -25.95
N ARG A 587 -12.33 2.48 -26.02
CA ARG A 587 -11.08 2.89 -26.73
C ARG A 587 -9.80 2.22 -26.23
N LEU A 588 -9.74 1.86 -24.96
CA LEU A 588 -8.57 1.22 -24.36
C LEU A 588 -8.73 -0.30 -24.20
N ASN A 589 -9.81 -0.90 -24.72
CA ASN A 589 -10.05 -2.35 -24.67
C ASN A 589 -9.59 -3.04 -25.97
N GLU A 590 -9.38 -4.37 -25.92
CA GLU A 590 -8.85 -5.16 -27.06
C GLU A 590 -9.90 -5.98 -27.83
N ASP A 591 -11.19 -5.71 -27.69
CA ASP A 591 -12.21 -6.62 -28.25
C ASP A 591 -12.14 -6.67 -29.79
N LYS A 592 -11.72 -7.82 -30.34
CA LYS A 592 -11.40 -8.05 -31.77
C LYS A 592 -12.57 -7.77 -32.74
N LYS A 593 -13.75 -7.46 -32.24
CA LYS A 593 -14.94 -7.11 -33.03
C LYS A 593 -15.00 -5.62 -33.39
N ASN A 594 -14.24 -4.76 -32.72
CA ASN A 594 -14.15 -3.33 -33.03
C ASN A 594 -12.84 -3.03 -33.79
N GLN A 595 -12.91 -2.24 -34.85
CA GLN A 595 -11.83 -2.01 -35.83
C GLN A 595 -10.72 -1.03 -35.37
N GLU A 596 -10.71 -0.55 -34.12
CA GLU A 596 -9.78 0.48 -33.65
C GLU A 596 -9.08 0.10 -32.32
N ASN A 597 -8.35 -1.01 -32.29
CA ASN A 597 -7.55 -1.35 -31.11
C ASN A 597 -6.26 -0.51 -31.10
N PHE A 598 -6.08 0.32 -30.06
CA PHE A 598 -4.84 1.07 -29.85
C PHE A 598 -3.67 0.15 -29.44
N ASP A 599 -2.50 0.37 -30.04
CA ASP A 599 -1.24 -0.22 -29.57
C ASP A 599 -0.73 0.47 -28.28
N SER A 600 0.39 0.00 -27.71
CA SER A 600 0.94 0.56 -26.47
C SER A 600 1.39 2.03 -26.58
N THR A 601 1.90 2.45 -27.74
CA THR A 601 2.22 3.85 -28.01
C THR A 601 0.95 4.69 -28.00
N GLN A 602 -0.06 4.27 -28.75
CA GLN A 602 -1.33 4.99 -28.88
C GLN A 602 -2.05 5.07 -27.53
N ARG A 603 -2.02 4.01 -26.71
CA ARG A 603 -2.57 4.01 -25.35
C ARG A 603 -1.87 5.01 -24.44
N PHE A 604 -0.54 5.10 -24.49
CA PHE A 604 0.20 6.10 -23.73
C PHE A 604 -0.18 7.51 -24.18
N VAL A 605 -0.15 7.78 -25.49
CA VAL A 605 -0.50 9.09 -26.07
C VAL A 605 -1.91 9.51 -25.67
N TYR A 606 -2.88 8.60 -25.72
CA TYR A 606 -4.25 8.83 -25.29
C TYR A 606 -4.32 9.22 -23.80
N ARG A 607 -3.67 8.45 -22.92
CA ARG A 607 -3.64 8.73 -21.47
C ARG A 607 -2.96 10.05 -21.15
N PHE A 608 -1.80 10.31 -21.78
CA PHE A 608 -1.03 11.54 -21.65
C PHE A 608 -1.86 12.77 -22.04
N THR A 609 -2.54 12.70 -23.19
CA THR A 609 -3.40 13.78 -23.69
C THR A 609 -4.56 14.04 -22.75
N TRP A 610 -5.21 12.99 -22.23
CA TRP A 610 -6.26 13.13 -21.21
C TRP A 610 -5.77 13.80 -19.93
N ILE A 611 -4.61 13.38 -19.41
CA ILE A 611 -4.00 13.96 -18.20
C ILE A 611 -3.79 15.46 -18.38
N LEU A 612 -3.10 15.85 -19.46
CA LEU A 612 -2.76 17.25 -19.72
C LEU A 612 -4.00 18.12 -19.96
N LEU A 613 -4.86 17.71 -20.90
CA LEU A 613 -5.99 18.55 -21.31
C LEU A 613 -7.05 18.65 -20.21
N SER A 614 -7.31 17.59 -19.44
CA SER A 614 -8.29 17.66 -18.36
C SER A 614 -7.83 18.59 -17.24
N TYR A 615 -6.54 18.56 -16.88
CA TYR A 615 -5.96 19.50 -15.94
C TYR A 615 -6.05 20.93 -16.44
N LEU A 616 -5.54 21.22 -17.65
CA LEU A 616 -5.52 22.59 -18.19
C LEU A 616 -6.93 23.16 -18.39
N CYS A 617 -7.88 22.37 -18.88
CA CYS A 617 -9.27 22.82 -19.04
C CYS A 617 -9.88 23.21 -17.70
N LEU A 618 -9.75 22.35 -16.68
CA LEU A 618 -10.28 22.67 -15.35
C LEU A 618 -9.53 23.83 -14.70
N TYR A 619 -8.21 23.91 -14.87
CA TYR A 619 -7.39 25.02 -14.38
C TYR A 619 -7.86 26.37 -14.96
N ILE A 620 -8.06 26.46 -16.27
CA ILE A 620 -8.55 27.68 -16.94
C ILE A 620 -9.90 28.12 -16.38
N LEU A 621 -10.81 27.17 -16.11
CA LEU A 621 -12.14 27.46 -15.55
C LEU A 621 -12.06 27.95 -14.10
N LEU A 622 -11.13 27.41 -13.31
CA LEU A 622 -11.03 27.65 -11.86
C LEU A 622 -10.17 28.88 -11.51
N ASP A 623 -9.03 29.10 -12.17
CA ASP A 623 -8.09 30.21 -11.90
C ASP A 623 -8.76 31.57 -12.05
N GLN A 624 -9.55 31.74 -13.11
CA GLN A 624 -10.28 32.97 -13.40
C GLN A 624 -11.36 33.27 -12.34
N CYS A 625 -11.98 32.22 -11.79
CA CYS A 625 -13.01 32.37 -10.75
C CYS A 625 -12.42 32.73 -9.39
N GLN A 626 -11.26 32.19 -9.03
CA GLN A 626 -10.64 32.42 -7.73
C GLN A 626 -10.27 33.89 -7.51
N LYS A 627 -9.72 34.53 -8.55
CA LYS A 627 -9.26 35.93 -8.52
C LYS A 627 -10.40 36.91 -8.20
N GLU A 628 -11.62 36.61 -8.63
CA GLU A 628 -12.75 37.54 -8.51
C GLU A 628 -13.73 37.19 -7.39
N THR A 629 -13.92 35.91 -7.06
CA THR A 629 -15.04 35.49 -6.19
C THR A 629 -14.68 35.25 -4.72
N ARG A 630 -13.42 34.90 -4.39
CA ARG A 630 -12.95 34.53 -3.02
C ARG A 630 -13.83 33.49 -2.27
N LYS A 631 -14.77 32.79 -2.94
CA LYS A 631 -15.74 31.88 -2.31
C LYS A 631 -15.11 30.51 -2.03
N LEU A 632 -15.54 29.86 -0.95
CA LEU A 632 -15.21 28.46 -0.66
C LEU A 632 -15.87 27.54 -1.70
N LEU A 633 -15.09 27.02 -2.64
CA LEU A 633 -15.57 26.14 -3.71
C LEU A 633 -15.33 24.67 -3.38
N PHE A 634 -16.37 23.85 -3.55
CA PHE A 634 -16.33 22.39 -3.55
C PHE A 634 -16.60 21.84 -4.96
N MET A 635 -15.72 20.98 -5.45
CA MET A 635 -15.81 20.36 -6.76
C MET A 635 -16.01 18.84 -6.61
N PRO A 636 -17.26 18.34 -6.56
CA PRO A 636 -17.52 16.91 -6.57
C PRO A 636 -17.33 16.34 -7.97
N MET A 637 -16.38 15.41 -8.12
CA MET A 637 -16.16 14.66 -9.36
C MET A 637 -16.89 13.31 -9.31
N LEU A 638 -18.05 13.21 -9.97
CA LEU A 638 -18.84 11.98 -9.99
C LEU A 638 -18.67 11.24 -11.32
N ARG A 639 -18.50 9.92 -11.23
CA ARG A 639 -18.31 9.04 -12.40
C ARG A 639 -19.40 8.00 -12.50
N LEU A 640 -19.80 7.66 -13.72
CA LEU A 640 -20.60 6.45 -13.98
C LEU A 640 -19.71 5.39 -14.66
N HIS A 641 -19.96 4.13 -14.30
CA HIS A 641 -19.21 2.98 -14.79
C HIS A 641 -20.15 1.92 -15.36
N GLN A 642 -19.85 1.46 -16.57
CA GLN A 642 -20.46 0.27 -17.17
C GLN A 642 -19.68 -0.99 -16.81
N GLY A 643 -18.38 -0.92 -16.55
CA GLY A 643 -17.61 -2.08 -16.12
C GLY A 643 -18.08 -2.62 -14.76
N THR A 644 -17.74 -3.87 -14.46
CA THR A 644 -17.92 -4.42 -13.11
C THR A 644 -16.67 -4.16 -12.26
N SER A 645 -16.72 -4.52 -10.97
CA SER A 645 -15.58 -4.41 -10.03
C SER A 645 -14.39 -5.24 -10.49
N GLU A 646 -14.72 -6.42 -10.98
CA GLU A 646 -13.85 -7.52 -11.40
C GLU A 646 -13.22 -7.20 -12.76
N ASN A 647 -14.07 -6.79 -13.71
CA ASN A 647 -13.71 -6.49 -15.09
C ASN A 647 -14.13 -5.05 -15.45
N PRO A 648 -13.45 -4.02 -14.91
CA PRO A 648 -13.67 -2.66 -15.34
C PRO A 648 -13.14 -2.48 -16.77
N PHE A 649 -13.79 -1.63 -17.58
CA PHE A 649 -13.19 -1.16 -18.82
C PHE A 649 -11.88 -0.42 -18.53
N HIS A 650 -10.85 -0.58 -19.36
CA HIS A 650 -9.54 0.03 -19.09
C HIS A 650 -9.62 1.56 -19.07
N ALA A 651 -10.44 2.17 -19.92
CA ALA A 651 -10.71 3.60 -19.92
C ALA A 651 -11.40 4.07 -18.63
N GLU A 652 -12.37 3.30 -18.13
CA GLU A 652 -13.05 3.62 -16.87
C GLU A 652 -12.10 3.56 -15.66
N LYS A 653 -11.21 2.56 -15.62
CA LYS A 653 -10.18 2.44 -14.57
C LYS A 653 -9.20 3.62 -14.62
N PHE A 654 -8.69 3.93 -15.81
CA PHE A 654 -7.79 5.06 -16.02
C PHE A 654 -8.43 6.39 -15.59
N LEU A 655 -9.65 6.69 -16.03
CA LEU A 655 -10.33 7.95 -15.69
C LEU A 655 -10.76 8.02 -14.22
N ALA A 656 -11.04 6.88 -13.58
CA ALA A 656 -11.22 6.83 -12.13
C ALA A 656 -9.95 7.26 -11.39
N ASN A 657 -8.78 6.78 -11.82
CA ASN A 657 -7.49 7.19 -11.25
C ASN A 657 -7.18 8.67 -11.55
N LEU A 658 -7.40 9.11 -12.80
CA LEU A 658 -7.18 10.50 -13.22
C LEU A 658 -8.01 11.48 -12.39
N SER A 659 -9.29 11.21 -12.19
CA SER A 659 -10.13 12.11 -11.36
C SER A 659 -9.71 12.18 -9.89
N LYS A 660 -9.15 11.10 -9.30
CA LYS A 660 -8.52 11.16 -7.96
C LYS A 660 -7.26 12.03 -7.98
N LEU A 661 -6.42 11.87 -9.00
CA LEU A 661 -5.20 12.65 -9.21
C LEU A 661 -5.51 14.14 -9.38
N LEU A 662 -6.48 14.50 -10.22
CA LEU A 662 -6.94 15.89 -10.40
C LEU A 662 -7.49 16.45 -9.09
N CYS A 663 -8.29 15.67 -8.34
CA CYS A 663 -8.75 16.14 -7.04
C CYS A 663 -7.63 16.39 -6.05
N HIS A 664 -6.55 15.61 -6.06
CA HIS A 664 -5.38 15.90 -5.23
C HIS A 664 -4.77 17.26 -5.62
N ILE A 665 -4.47 17.50 -6.90
CA ILE A 665 -3.83 18.76 -7.32
C ILE A 665 -4.75 19.96 -7.08
N PHE A 666 -6.02 19.89 -7.45
CA PHE A 666 -6.96 20.99 -7.21
C PHE A 666 -7.25 21.20 -5.71
N SER A 667 -7.02 20.21 -4.86
CA SER A 667 -7.17 20.37 -3.41
C SER A 667 -6.07 21.22 -2.76
N GLN A 668 -5.07 21.67 -3.52
CA GLN A 668 -4.13 22.68 -3.05
C GLN A 668 -4.80 24.03 -2.82
N LYS A 669 -5.87 24.33 -3.58
CA LYS A 669 -6.60 25.62 -3.56
C LYS A 669 -8.10 25.51 -3.29
N TYR A 670 -8.72 24.39 -3.64
CA TYR A 670 -10.17 24.18 -3.54
C TYR A 670 -10.49 22.93 -2.70
N ARG A 671 -11.77 22.65 -2.44
CA ARG A 671 -12.16 21.34 -1.91
C ARG A 671 -12.53 20.44 -3.08
N CYS A 672 -11.85 19.31 -3.28
CA CYS A 672 -12.21 18.34 -4.31
C CYS A 672 -12.29 16.95 -3.73
N ASN A 673 -13.25 16.17 -4.21
CA ASN A 673 -13.22 14.73 -4.02
C ASN A 673 -13.95 14.03 -5.16
N SER A 674 -13.70 12.73 -5.31
CA SER A 674 -14.18 11.99 -6.46
C SER A 674 -14.79 10.64 -6.07
N GLN A 675 -15.91 10.26 -6.73
CA GLN A 675 -16.54 8.96 -6.50
C GLN A 675 -17.23 8.40 -7.75
N GLY A 676 -17.23 7.07 -7.89
CA GLY A 676 -17.86 6.36 -9.00
C GLY A 676 -19.06 5.50 -8.60
N PHE A 677 -20.06 5.42 -9.48
CA PHE A 677 -21.20 4.51 -9.36
C PHE A 677 -21.27 3.57 -10.56
N ARG A 678 -21.35 2.26 -10.30
CA ARG A 678 -21.56 1.25 -11.35
C ARG A 678 -23.04 1.14 -11.68
N VAL A 679 -23.39 1.23 -12.96
CA VAL A 679 -24.79 1.38 -13.41
C VAL A 679 -25.29 0.31 -14.37
N ASN A 680 -24.57 -0.82 -14.50
CA ASN A 680 -25.11 -2.01 -15.20
C ASN A 680 -26.44 -2.49 -14.61
N LYS A 681 -26.63 -2.28 -13.31
CA LYS A 681 -27.90 -2.40 -12.61
C LYS A 681 -28.11 -1.11 -11.81
N LEU A 682 -29.36 -0.74 -11.55
CA LEU A 682 -29.65 0.42 -10.71
C LEU A 682 -28.99 0.22 -9.32
N PRO A 683 -28.12 1.13 -8.88
CA PRO A 683 -27.49 1.02 -7.56
C PRO A 683 -28.54 1.01 -6.44
N SER A 684 -28.31 0.19 -5.42
CA SER A 684 -29.14 0.22 -4.22
C SER A 684 -28.98 1.55 -3.48
N SER A 685 -30.00 1.94 -2.70
CA SER A 685 -29.93 3.13 -1.84
C SER A 685 -28.74 3.09 -0.89
N PHE A 686 -28.36 1.91 -0.41
CA PHE A 686 -27.18 1.70 0.43
C PHE A 686 -25.87 2.05 -0.30
N ASN A 687 -25.70 1.57 -1.54
CA ASN A 687 -24.51 1.87 -2.35
C ASN A 687 -24.42 3.36 -2.68
N ILE A 688 -25.56 3.99 -2.97
CA ILE A 688 -25.65 5.43 -3.25
C ILE A 688 -25.21 6.23 -2.01
N ARG A 689 -25.76 5.92 -0.84
CA ARG A 689 -25.43 6.59 0.43
C ARG A 689 -23.96 6.49 0.77
N ASN A 690 -23.38 5.30 0.69
CA ASN A 690 -21.96 5.11 0.99
C ASN A 690 -21.07 5.85 -0.01
N GLY A 691 -21.43 5.84 -1.30
CA GLY A 691 -20.70 6.60 -2.32
C GLY A 691 -20.74 8.10 -2.06
N LEU A 692 -21.92 8.65 -1.73
CA LEU A 692 -22.05 10.07 -1.39
C LEU A 692 -21.33 10.42 -0.09
N ASN A 693 -21.34 9.54 0.92
CA ASN A 693 -20.58 9.75 2.15
C ASN A 693 -19.07 9.85 1.86
N SER A 694 -18.55 8.94 1.01
CA SER A 694 -17.17 8.99 0.55
C SER A 694 -16.88 10.31 -0.18
N LEU A 695 -17.75 10.73 -1.10
CA LEU A 695 -17.62 11.98 -1.86
C LEU A 695 -17.59 13.21 -0.95
N TYR A 696 -18.49 13.29 0.03
CA TYR A 696 -18.62 14.41 0.97
C TYR A 696 -17.67 14.35 2.18
N SER A 697 -16.82 13.32 2.27
CA SER A 697 -15.89 13.15 3.39
C SER A 697 -14.91 14.32 3.58
N VAL A 698 -14.64 15.10 2.53
CA VAL A 698 -13.77 16.29 2.56
C VAL A 698 -14.46 17.57 3.05
N LEU A 699 -15.77 17.51 3.34
CA LEU A 699 -16.49 18.66 3.88
C LEU A 699 -16.16 18.85 5.37
N PRO A 700 -16.10 20.11 5.84
CA PRO A 700 -15.89 20.42 7.25
C PRO A 700 -16.96 19.81 8.16
N LYS A 701 -16.56 19.39 9.36
CA LYS A 701 -17.44 18.81 10.38
C LYS A 701 -17.15 19.44 11.74
N LYS A 702 -18.21 19.69 12.52
CA LYS A 702 -18.12 20.19 13.89
C LYS A 702 -18.46 19.06 14.86
N PHE A 703 -17.58 18.81 15.81
CA PHE A 703 -17.72 17.78 16.84
C PHE A 703 -17.99 18.44 18.20
N SER A 704 -18.90 17.85 18.99
CA SER A 704 -19.20 18.32 20.34
C SER A 704 -19.20 17.16 21.31
N LEU A 705 -18.43 17.28 22.40
CA LEU A 705 -18.51 16.36 23.54
C LEU A 705 -19.83 16.59 24.28
N THR A 706 -20.57 15.52 24.54
CA THR A 706 -21.89 15.61 25.19
C THR A 706 -21.77 15.68 26.71
N ASP A 707 -20.80 14.95 27.27
CA ASP A 707 -20.68 14.79 28.73
C ASP A 707 -19.68 15.79 29.36
N ASN A 708 -18.70 16.30 28.60
CA ASN A 708 -17.73 17.28 29.09
C ASN A 708 -17.29 18.29 28.00
N PRO A 709 -18.10 19.31 27.68
CA PRO A 709 -17.86 20.23 26.57
C PRO A 709 -16.61 21.11 26.71
N GLN A 710 -16.05 21.24 27.92
CA GLN A 710 -14.92 22.14 28.21
C GLN A 710 -13.61 21.40 28.55
N SER A 711 -13.53 20.08 28.36
CA SER A 711 -12.32 19.31 28.69
C SER A 711 -11.12 19.68 27.81
N LEU A 712 -11.36 20.09 26.57
CA LEU A 712 -10.33 20.32 25.55
C LEU A 712 -9.79 21.75 25.63
N LYS A 713 -8.47 21.90 25.62
CA LYS A 713 -7.75 23.19 25.77
C LYS A 713 -6.91 23.59 24.56
N LEU A 714 -6.41 22.63 23.78
CA LEU A 714 -5.63 22.90 22.58
C LEU A 714 -6.47 23.69 21.56
N GLU A 715 -5.99 24.86 21.13
CA GLU A 715 -6.78 25.73 20.23
C GLU A 715 -6.73 25.24 18.78
N LYS A 716 -5.54 24.89 18.29
CA LYS A 716 -5.29 24.53 16.90
C LYS A 716 -4.25 23.42 16.79
N LEU A 717 -4.58 22.38 16.02
CA LEU A 717 -3.67 21.30 15.64
C LEU A 717 -3.72 21.11 14.13
N ALA A 718 -2.56 21.04 13.48
CA ALA A 718 -2.45 20.63 12.08
C ALA A 718 -1.94 19.20 11.99
N ILE A 719 -2.64 18.34 11.27
CA ILE A 719 -2.21 16.97 10.94
C ILE A 719 -1.65 16.99 9.52
N ILE A 720 -0.35 16.77 9.37
CA ILE A 720 0.36 16.76 8.09
C ILE A 720 0.69 15.31 7.74
N ILE A 721 0.08 14.78 6.68
CA ILE A 721 0.23 13.40 6.23
C ILE A 721 1.14 13.40 5.01
N VAL A 722 2.20 12.58 5.00
CA VAL A 722 3.19 12.53 3.91
C VAL A 722 3.42 11.13 3.37
N SER A 723 3.71 11.08 2.07
CA SER A 723 4.17 9.91 1.33
C SER A 723 5.07 10.35 0.18
N SER A 724 5.74 9.40 -0.49
CA SER A 724 6.43 9.68 -1.74
C SER A 724 6.20 8.59 -2.78
N ARG A 725 6.38 8.97 -4.04
CA ARG A 725 6.39 8.03 -5.15
C ARG A 725 7.52 8.35 -6.12
N GLU A 726 8.14 7.33 -6.65
CA GLU A 726 9.20 7.49 -7.65
C GLU A 726 8.68 8.11 -8.95
N SER A 727 9.47 9.01 -9.55
CA SER A 727 9.18 9.60 -10.87
C SER A 727 10.20 9.16 -11.93
N ASP A 728 11.48 9.04 -11.57
CA ASP A 728 12.57 8.66 -12.47
C ASP A 728 13.63 7.80 -11.75
N ALA A 729 13.96 6.64 -12.32
CA ALA A 729 14.98 5.72 -11.81
C ALA A 729 15.46 4.68 -12.83
N LYS A 730 16.63 4.08 -12.55
CA LYS A 730 17.16 2.90 -13.25
C LYS A 730 16.77 1.58 -12.57
N LYS A 731 16.85 0.48 -13.32
CA LYS A 731 16.64 -0.90 -12.87
C LYS A 731 17.76 -1.37 -11.92
N ASP A 732 19.02 -1.12 -12.28
CA ASP A 732 20.20 -1.63 -11.57
C ASP A 732 20.85 -0.54 -10.70
N ASN A 733 20.03 0.17 -9.93
CA ASN A 733 20.48 1.36 -9.20
C ASN A 733 21.35 0.96 -7.99
N LYS A 734 22.65 0.73 -8.22
CA LYS A 734 23.68 0.56 -7.18
C LYS A 734 23.73 1.78 -6.24
N ASN A 735 23.40 2.97 -6.75
CA ASN A 735 23.22 4.21 -5.96
C ASN A 735 21.74 4.59 -5.88
N SER A 736 21.09 4.26 -4.76
CA SER A 736 19.67 4.58 -4.49
C SER A 736 19.38 6.08 -4.47
N GLN A 737 20.40 6.93 -4.36
CA GLN A 737 20.29 8.36 -4.09
C GLN A 737 20.08 9.24 -5.33
N ASP A 738 20.34 8.75 -6.55
CA ASP A 738 20.23 9.54 -7.79
C ASP A 738 18.82 9.53 -8.40
N ARG A 739 17.82 9.06 -7.65
CA ARG A 739 16.42 8.98 -8.11
C ARG A 739 15.72 10.33 -7.99
N LYS A 740 14.73 10.56 -8.86
CA LYS A 740 13.72 11.61 -8.65
C LYS A 740 12.45 11.00 -8.07
N VAL A 741 11.88 11.73 -7.10
CA VAL A 741 10.71 11.33 -6.33
C VAL A 741 9.75 12.50 -6.20
N THR A 742 8.47 12.21 -6.21
CA THR A 742 7.40 13.16 -5.89
C THR A 742 7.03 12.97 -4.43
N LEU A 743 7.25 14.02 -3.63
CA LEU A 743 6.70 14.15 -2.29
C LEU A 743 5.22 14.52 -2.43
N ILE A 744 4.35 13.84 -1.68
CA ILE A 744 2.89 13.96 -1.77
C ILE A 744 2.33 14.06 -0.35
N GLY A 745 1.37 14.95 -0.11
CA GLY A 745 0.74 15.03 1.20
C GLY A 745 -0.59 15.76 1.28
N GLU A 746 -1.15 15.71 2.49
CA GLU A 746 -2.44 16.28 2.89
C GLU A 746 -2.27 17.00 4.23
N VAL A 747 -2.93 18.14 4.39
CA VAL A 747 -3.05 18.86 5.66
C VAL A 747 -4.50 18.88 6.10
N VAL A 748 -4.73 18.42 7.33
CA VAL A 748 -6.03 18.50 8.01
C VAL A 748 -5.89 19.44 9.20
N GLY A 749 -6.78 20.42 9.25
CA GLY A 749 -6.88 21.38 10.35
C GLY A 749 -7.89 20.92 11.38
N VAL A 750 -7.49 21.01 12.65
CA VAL A 750 -8.37 20.86 13.81
C VAL A 750 -8.35 22.18 14.57
N GLU A 751 -9.52 22.75 14.80
CA GLU A 751 -9.67 24.04 15.46
C GLU A 751 -10.80 23.97 16.50
N ARG A 752 -10.49 24.36 17.74
CA ARG A 752 -11.47 24.53 18.79
C ARG A 752 -12.16 25.88 18.63
N LEU A 753 -13.48 25.85 18.52
CA LEU A 753 -14.31 27.04 18.39
C LEU A 753 -14.62 27.65 19.78
N GLU A 754 -15.10 28.90 19.78
CA GLU A 754 -15.43 29.63 21.01
C GLU A 754 -16.50 28.92 21.86
N ASP A 755 -17.41 28.19 21.21
CA ASP A 755 -18.46 27.40 21.86
C ASP A 755 -17.95 26.08 22.46
N GLY A 756 -16.65 25.78 22.32
CA GLY A 756 -16.02 24.55 22.79
C GLY A 756 -16.13 23.36 21.83
N SER A 757 -16.86 23.50 20.72
CA SER A 757 -16.89 22.49 19.66
C SER A 757 -15.57 22.45 18.88
N VAL A 758 -15.31 21.35 18.20
CA VAL A 758 -14.07 21.11 17.46
C VAL A 758 -14.40 20.97 15.99
N LYS A 759 -13.88 21.89 15.18
CA LYS A 759 -14.01 21.86 13.72
C LYS A 759 -12.85 21.08 13.13
N ILE A 760 -13.17 20.06 12.33
CA ILE A 760 -12.20 19.30 11.53
C ILE A 760 -12.48 19.54 10.06
N GLN A 761 -11.45 19.92 9.32
CA GLN A 761 -11.54 20.11 7.88
C GLN A 761 -10.21 19.85 7.17
N PRO A 762 -10.22 19.27 5.96
CA PRO A 762 -9.07 19.35 5.08
C PRO A 762 -8.78 20.81 4.75
N LEU A 763 -7.52 21.23 4.92
CA LEU A 763 -7.06 22.57 4.58
C LEU A 763 -6.56 22.62 3.15
N ARG A 764 -5.59 21.77 2.82
CA ARG A 764 -5.01 21.64 1.48
C ARG A 764 -4.26 20.33 1.30
N THR A 765 -4.00 19.98 0.05
CA THR A 765 -2.97 19.00 -0.34
C THR A 765 -1.69 19.72 -0.75
N PHE A 766 -0.61 18.98 -0.92
CA PHE A 766 0.64 19.49 -1.49
C PHE A 766 1.40 18.37 -2.21
N ASP A 767 2.15 18.76 -3.24
CA ASP A 767 3.04 17.87 -3.96
C ASP A 767 4.24 18.64 -4.54
N SER A 768 5.40 17.99 -4.61
CA SER A 768 6.58 18.56 -5.26
C SER A 768 7.60 17.48 -5.63
N ASN A 769 8.33 17.71 -6.72
CA ASN A 769 9.35 16.79 -7.21
C ASN A 769 10.74 17.17 -6.69
N TYR A 770 11.50 16.17 -6.24
CA TYR A 770 12.85 16.33 -5.67
C TYR A 770 13.79 15.23 -6.19
N SER A 771 15.10 15.50 -6.15
CA SER A 771 16.06 14.40 -6.01
C SER A 771 15.88 13.75 -4.63
N LEU A 772 16.14 12.46 -4.51
CA LEU A 772 15.95 11.74 -3.25
C LEU A 772 16.69 12.40 -2.08
N ARG A 773 17.96 12.77 -2.29
CA ARG A 773 18.77 13.51 -1.30
C ARG A 773 18.12 14.80 -0.83
N ASN A 774 17.55 15.58 -1.75
CA ASN A 774 16.92 16.87 -1.39
C ASN A 774 15.61 16.68 -0.63
N MET A 775 14.86 15.61 -0.94
CA MET A 775 13.64 15.27 -0.22
C MET A 775 13.91 14.97 1.26
N TYR A 776 15.01 14.26 1.56
CA TYR A 776 15.37 13.90 2.94
C TYR A 776 16.21 14.96 3.67
N GLY A 777 16.79 15.92 2.94
CA GLY A 777 17.55 17.02 3.52
C GLY A 777 16.71 18.25 3.85
N LYS A 778 16.06 18.84 2.83
CA LYS A 778 15.40 20.14 2.95
C LYS A 778 14.23 20.29 1.95
N PRO A 779 13.11 19.57 2.15
CA PRO A 779 11.96 19.64 1.27
C PRO A 779 11.24 21.00 1.41
N SER A 780 11.38 21.87 0.42
CA SER A 780 10.82 23.24 0.43
C SER A 780 9.31 23.29 0.67
N ILE A 781 8.55 22.36 0.09
CA ILE A 781 7.09 22.35 0.19
C ILE A 781 6.61 22.12 1.62
N LEU A 782 7.31 21.29 2.42
CA LEU A 782 6.97 21.09 3.83
C LEU A 782 7.31 22.33 4.66
N ILE A 783 8.45 22.96 4.36
CA ILE A 783 8.89 24.18 5.04
C ILE A 783 7.88 25.32 4.81
N HIS A 784 7.47 25.54 3.57
CA HIS A 784 6.43 26.51 3.23
C HIS A 784 5.10 26.12 3.88
N THR A 785 4.75 24.83 3.85
CA THR A 785 3.48 24.36 4.41
C THR A 785 3.35 24.69 5.90
N VAL A 786 4.37 24.37 6.70
CA VAL A 786 4.40 24.68 8.14
C VAL A 786 4.44 26.18 8.38
N LYS A 787 5.19 26.94 7.58
CA LYS A 787 5.27 28.40 7.70
C LYS A 787 3.92 29.08 7.47
N ASP A 788 3.17 28.69 6.44
CA ASP A 788 1.86 29.28 6.17
C ASP A 788 0.87 28.94 7.28
N LEU A 789 0.84 27.67 7.72
CA LEU A 789 -0.02 27.24 8.82
C LEU A 789 0.32 27.97 10.13
N TYR A 790 1.61 28.19 10.39
CA TYR A 790 2.04 29.00 11.53
C TYR A 790 1.53 30.45 11.43
N SER A 791 1.50 31.02 10.23
CA SER A 791 0.89 32.35 10.01
C SER A 791 -0.63 32.37 10.21
N GLU A 792 -1.30 31.22 10.06
CA GLU A 792 -2.73 31.02 10.36
C GLU A 792 -3.01 30.70 11.84
N GLY A 793 -1.96 30.65 12.68
CA GLY A 793 -2.03 30.45 14.12
C GLY A 793 -1.81 29.02 14.60
N TYR A 794 -1.46 28.08 13.73
CA TYR A 794 -1.12 26.71 14.13
C TYR A 794 0.29 26.65 14.74
N GLN A 795 0.41 26.16 15.97
CA GLN A 795 1.70 25.97 16.66
C GLN A 795 2.07 24.50 16.82
N ASP A 796 1.06 23.64 16.93
CA ASP A 796 1.15 22.20 17.10
C ASP A 796 0.92 21.46 15.77
N PHE A 797 1.88 20.63 15.40
CA PHE A 797 1.88 19.88 14.14
C PHE A 797 2.06 18.40 14.39
N LEU A 798 1.04 17.58 14.12
CA LEU A 798 1.16 16.13 14.09
C LEU A 798 1.65 15.72 12.70
N TYR A 799 2.91 15.30 12.59
CA TYR A 799 3.54 14.96 11.32
C TYR A 799 3.53 13.44 11.14
N VAL A 800 2.69 12.95 10.23
CA VAL A 800 2.32 11.54 10.08
C VAL A 800 2.90 10.94 8.81
N ALA A 801 3.60 9.81 8.94
CA ALA A 801 4.03 8.98 7.82
C ALA A 801 3.79 7.49 8.12
N GLN A 802 3.86 6.65 7.08
CA GLN A 802 3.89 5.20 7.28
C GLN A 802 5.21 4.82 7.98
N ALA A 803 5.14 3.91 8.94
CA ALA A 803 6.34 3.38 9.58
C ALA A 803 7.27 2.74 8.54
N ILE A 804 8.52 3.21 8.45
CA ILE A 804 9.52 2.57 7.59
C ILE A 804 10.32 1.58 8.41
N TYR A 805 9.69 0.46 8.75
CA TYR A 805 10.42 -0.64 9.34
C TYR A 805 11.31 -1.26 8.28
N THR A 806 12.60 -1.38 8.60
CA THR A 806 13.62 -1.55 7.58
C THR A 806 13.54 -2.91 6.89
N SER A 807 12.85 -3.88 7.51
CA SER A 807 12.90 -5.29 7.12
C SER A 807 14.34 -5.81 6.99
N THR A 808 15.30 -5.13 7.60
CA THR A 808 16.72 -5.48 7.60
C THR A 808 17.15 -5.92 8.99
N LEU A 809 18.16 -6.78 9.08
CA LEU A 809 18.77 -7.19 10.35
C LEU A 809 19.76 -6.15 10.89
N HIS A 810 19.87 -4.98 10.24
CA HIS A 810 20.81 -3.91 10.58
C HIS A 810 22.28 -4.37 10.63
N ILE A 811 22.63 -5.39 9.85
CA ILE A 811 24.00 -5.93 9.77
C ILE A 811 24.92 -4.97 9.03
N THR A 812 24.43 -4.36 7.95
CA THR A 812 25.27 -3.58 7.01
C THR A 812 25.14 -2.06 7.13
N GLN A 813 24.33 -1.57 8.06
CA GLN A 813 24.02 -0.14 8.16
C GLN A 813 25.18 0.66 8.76
N ARG A 814 25.61 1.71 8.03
CA ARG A 814 26.48 2.77 8.56
C ARG A 814 25.61 3.82 9.28
N GLU A 815 26.18 4.61 10.21
CA GLU A 815 25.44 5.67 10.92
C GLU A 815 24.80 6.71 9.97
N GLU A 816 25.34 6.87 8.76
CA GLU A 816 24.76 7.73 7.71
C GLU A 816 23.53 7.10 7.02
N ASP A 817 23.32 5.78 7.12
CA ASP A 817 22.16 5.06 6.57
C ASP A 817 20.92 5.15 7.48
N GLU A 818 21.04 5.72 8.70
CA GLU A 818 19.91 6.06 9.59
C GLU A 818 19.10 7.28 9.08
N GLU A 819 18.90 7.39 7.76
CA GLU A 819 17.96 8.33 7.19
C GLU A 819 16.54 7.80 7.45
N LEU A 820 15.99 8.11 8.62
CA LEU A 820 14.56 8.07 8.93
C LEU A 820 13.81 8.90 7.88
N TYR A 821 13.54 8.32 6.72
CA TYR A 821 12.95 8.89 5.50
C TYR A 821 12.26 10.24 5.73
N PHE A 822 11.04 10.26 6.23
CA PHE A 822 10.31 11.50 6.50
C PHE A 822 10.58 12.11 7.87
N MET A 823 10.97 11.32 8.86
CA MET A 823 11.13 11.75 10.25
C MET A 823 12.55 12.22 10.60
N SER A 824 13.38 12.49 9.58
CA SER A 824 14.80 12.78 9.78
C SER A 824 14.98 14.08 10.58
N PRO A 825 16.03 14.18 11.42
CA PRO A 825 16.31 15.41 12.17
C PRO A 825 16.50 16.62 11.25
N SER A 826 17.05 16.40 10.04
CA SER A 826 17.22 17.43 9.02
C SER A 826 15.88 18.03 8.56
N ILE A 827 14.88 17.20 8.27
CA ILE A 827 13.54 17.66 7.87
C ILE A 827 12.85 18.40 9.03
N ILE A 828 12.84 17.82 10.23
CA ILE A 828 12.19 18.46 11.39
C ILE A 828 12.83 19.83 11.69
N LYS A 829 14.17 19.91 11.65
CA LYS A 829 14.90 21.17 11.81
C LYS A 829 14.56 22.19 10.73
N ALA A 830 14.45 21.73 9.48
CA ALA A 830 14.12 22.58 8.35
C ALA A 830 12.69 23.15 8.47
N MET A 831 11.72 22.35 8.90
CA MET A 831 10.34 22.77 9.13
C MET A 831 10.20 23.78 10.28
N LYS A 832 10.93 23.60 11.39
CA LYS A 832 10.89 24.55 12.52
C LYS A 832 11.49 25.92 12.18
N GLN A 833 12.42 26.00 11.22
CA GLN A 833 13.16 27.23 10.86
C GLN A 833 13.75 27.99 12.07
N GLY A 834 14.08 27.29 13.16
CA GLY A 834 14.57 27.90 14.40
C GLY A 834 13.50 28.56 15.29
N GLN A 835 12.22 28.46 14.95
CA GLN A 835 11.11 28.96 15.77
C GLN A 835 10.85 28.00 16.94
N LYS A 836 10.93 28.51 18.17
CA LYS A 836 10.72 27.71 19.40
C LYS A 836 9.25 27.33 19.64
N HIS A 837 8.32 28.15 19.14
CA HIS A 837 6.87 27.95 19.30
C HIS A 837 6.31 26.87 18.37
N ILE A 838 7.01 26.53 17.29
CA ILE A 838 6.58 25.46 16.39
C ILE A 838 6.94 24.12 17.02
N LYS A 839 5.93 23.33 17.38
CA LYS A 839 6.06 21.97 17.92
C LYS A 839 5.65 20.97 16.85
N ILE A 840 6.56 20.05 16.50
CA ILE A 840 6.33 19.05 15.46
C ILE A 840 6.44 17.69 16.11
N TYR A 841 5.35 16.95 16.13
CA TYR A 841 5.25 15.64 16.73
C TYR A 841 5.36 14.58 15.63
N PRO A 842 6.52 13.92 15.47
CA PRO A 842 6.70 12.87 14.47
C PRO A 842 5.92 11.63 14.88
N VAL A 843 5.06 11.14 14.00
CA VAL A 843 4.17 10.01 14.27
C VAL A 843 4.17 9.02 13.12
N PHE A 844 4.41 7.76 13.45
CA PHE A 844 4.15 6.65 12.57
C PHE A 844 2.81 6.02 12.89
N TYR A 845 2.19 5.39 11.89
CA TYR A 845 1.06 4.53 12.10
C TYR A 845 1.25 3.16 11.44
N ASP A 846 0.65 2.14 12.05
CA ASP A 846 0.52 0.81 11.47
C ASP A 846 -0.86 0.21 11.81
N LYS A 847 -1.22 -0.89 11.17
CA LYS A 847 -2.49 -1.57 11.32
C LYS A 847 -2.30 -3.05 11.62
N TYR A 848 -2.83 -3.49 12.76
CA TYR A 848 -2.86 -4.88 13.17
C TYR A 848 -4.29 -5.36 13.45
N TYR A 849 -4.47 -6.63 13.81
CA TYR A 849 -5.80 -7.23 13.94
C TYR A 849 -6.00 -7.99 15.24
N VAL A 850 -7.20 -7.87 15.80
CA VAL A 850 -7.61 -8.49 17.06
C VAL A 850 -8.90 -9.27 16.91
N ARG A 851 -9.10 -10.29 17.74
CA ARG A 851 -10.29 -11.14 17.75
C ARG A 851 -11.24 -10.73 18.88
N PRO A 852 -12.47 -10.26 18.59
CA PRO A 852 -13.49 -10.08 19.61
C PRO A 852 -13.96 -11.43 20.18
N LEU A 853 -14.04 -11.50 21.51
CA LEU A 853 -14.58 -12.63 22.26
C LEU A 853 -15.98 -12.33 22.81
N GLN A 854 -16.36 -11.05 22.85
CA GLN A 854 -17.67 -10.58 23.32
C GLN A 854 -18.31 -9.60 22.32
N THR A 855 -19.60 -9.31 22.53
CA THR A 855 -20.30 -8.31 21.72
C THR A 855 -19.95 -6.91 22.18
N ILE A 856 -19.27 -6.15 21.32
CA ILE A 856 -18.93 -4.75 21.57
C ILE A 856 -20.14 -3.87 21.26
N LYS A 857 -20.50 -2.98 22.19
CA LYS A 857 -21.68 -2.12 22.12
C LYS A 857 -21.36 -0.68 21.67
N THR A 858 -20.12 -0.25 21.81
CA THR A 858 -19.64 1.11 21.48
C THR A 858 -19.22 1.24 20.01
N ASN A 859 -19.08 2.48 19.52
CA ASN A 859 -18.67 2.76 18.14
C ASN A 859 -17.16 2.60 17.94
N SER A 860 -16.36 2.92 18.96
CA SER A 860 -14.91 2.78 19.00
C SER A 860 -14.43 2.28 20.35
N LEU A 861 -13.22 1.72 20.37
CA LEU A 861 -12.47 1.43 21.59
C LEU A 861 -11.05 2.00 21.45
N TYR A 862 -10.37 2.29 22.56
CA TYR A 862 -9.00 2.80 22.50
C TYR A 862 -8.14 2.36 23.69
N ILE A 863 -6.82 2.48 23.54
CA ILE A 863 -5.83 2.39 24.63
C ILE A 863 -4.88 3.57 24.47
N GLN A 864 -4.66 4.32 25.55
CA GLN A 864 -3.78 5.50 25.55
C GLN A 864 -2.68 5.46 26.62
N ASP A 865 -2.78 4.56 27.60
CA ASP A 865 -1.73 4.38 28.61
C ASP A 865 -0.48 3.77 27.96
N THR A 866 0.58 4.56 27.88
CA THR A 866 1.85 4.18 27.27
C THR A 866 2.53 3.03 28.00
N LYS A 867 2.36 2.91 29.33
CA LYS A 867 2.93 1.78 30.11
C LYS A 867 2.25 0.46 29.75
N GLN A 868 0.97 0.52 29.40
CA GLN A 868 0.26 -0.66 28.91
C GLN A 868 0.67 -0.95 27.47
N LEU A 869 0.78 0.07 26.62
CA LEU A 869 1.17 -0.10 25.22
C LEU A 869 2.60 -0.63 25.05
N THR A 870 3.53 -0.34 25.97
CA THR A 870 4.86 -0.98 25.98
C THR A 870 4.80 -2.49 26.15
N ASN A 871 3.75 -3.05 26.76
CA ASN A 871 3.57 -4.52 26.81
C ASN A 871 3.19 -5.09 25.43
N ILE A 872 2.55 -4.30 24.57
CA ILE A 872 2.20 -4.70 23.20
C ILE A 872 3.43 -4.65 22.30
N ALA A 873 4.25 -3.60 22.41
CA ALA A 873 5.52 -3.47 21.71
C ALA A 873 6.55 -2.85 22.67
N GLU A 874 7.47 -3.69 23.14
CA GLU A 874 8.54 -3.25 24.04
C GLU A 874 9.77 -2.95 23.21
N ASP A 875 10.22 -1.70 23.27
CA ASP A 875 11.50 -1.29 22.72
C ASP A 875 12.52 -1.14 23.87
N SER A 876 13.46 -2.08 23.96
CA SER A 876 14.53 -2.05 24.97
C SER A 876 15.49 -0.87 24.80
N SER A 877 15.57 -0.28 23.61
CA SER A 877 16.35 0.94 23.32
C SER A 877 15.57 2.23 23.61
N GLN A 878 14.25 2.14 23.86
CA GLN A 878 13.31 3.25 24.01
C GLN A 878 13.32 4.25 22.84
N GLU A 879 13.66 3.77 21.65
CA GLU A 879 13.84 4.58 20.47
C GLU A 879 12.50 4.85 19.76
N ALA A 880 11.56 3.90 19.80
CA ALA A 880 10.19 4.01 19.33
C ALA A 880 9.18 3.62 20.42
N VAL A 881 8.13 4.43 20.59
CA VAL A 881 7.09 4.21 21.62
C VAL A 881 5.71 4.29 21.01
N VAL A 882 4.94 3.21 21.19
CA VAL A 882 3.50 3.18 20.88
C VAL A 882 2.74 3.98 21.93
N PHE A 883 1.95 4.96 21.51
CA PHE A 883 1.27 5.87 22.43
C PHE A 883 -0.25 5.89 22.29
N PHE A 884 -0.80 5.34 21.20
CA PHE A 884 -2.26 5.26 21.03
C PHE A 884 -2.66 4.10 20.12
N ASN A 885 -3.59 3.26 20.58
CA ASN A 885 -4.24 2.25 19.75
C ASN A 885 -5.74 2.55 19.65
N LEU A 886 -6.27 2.64 18.43
CA LEU A 886 -7.69 2.89 18.17
C LEU A 886 -8.31 1.72 17.41
N PHE A 887 -9.45 1.24 17.89
CA PHE A 887 -10.13 0.03 17.44
C PHE A 887 -11.50 0.36 16.88
N ASN A 888 -11.91 -0.35 15.82
CA ASN A 888 -13.30 -0.28 15.35
C ASN A 888 -14.25 -1.08 16.25
N GLY A 889 -15.27 -0.40 16.79
CA GLY A 889 -16.29 -0.99 17.67
C GLY A 889 -17.38 -1.77 16.93
N ILE A 890 -17.49 -1.65 15.60
CA ILE A 890 -18.59 -2.22 14.82
C ILE A 890 -18.10 -3.25 13.78
N PHE A 891 -18.90 -4.29 13.54
CA PHE A 891 -18.66 -5.23 12.44
C PHE A 891 -19.06 -4.61 11.09
N VAL A 892 -18.10 -4.50 10.19
CA VAL A 892 -18.34 -4.19 8.78
C VAL A 892 -18.45 -5.53 8.05
N GLY A 893 -19.61 -5.92 7.49
CA GLY A 893 -19.76 -7.13 6.66
C GLY A 893 -20.43 -8.33 7.37
N ASN A 894 -20.33 -9.54 6.79
CA ASN A 894 -20.91 -10.76 7.35
C ASN A 894 -20.09 -11.23 8.58
N LYS A 895 -20.74 -11.39 9.73
CA LYS A 895 -20.11 -11.83 10.99
C LYS A 895 -19.45 -13.21 10.87
N GLU A 896 -19.99 -14.08 10.03
CA GLU A 896 -19.45 -15.42 9.80
C GLU A 896 -18.13 -15.42 9.01
N GLU A 897 -17.88 -14.35 8.25
CA GLU A 897 -16.73 -14.21 7.33
C GLU A 897 -15.63 -13.31 7.90
N ARG A 898 -15.99 -12.28 8.68
CA ARG A 898 -15.04 -11.30 9.24
C ARG A 898 -14.93 -11.46 10.74
N ILE A 899 -14.03 -12.35 11.15
CA ILE A 899 -13.81 -12.70 12.56
C ILE A 899 -12.79 -11.80 13.27
N TYR A 900 -11.94 -11.08 12.55
CA TYR A 900 -10.97 -10.14 13.11
C TYR A 900 -11.46 -8.69 12.95
N ARG A 901 -10.97 -7.83 13.84
CA ARG A 901 -11.17 -6.37 13.81
C ARG A 901 -9.81 -5.70 13.65
N GLY A 902 -9.74 -4.70 12.78
CA GLY A 902 -8.53 -3.91 12.65
C GLY A 902 -8.35 -2.95 13.81
N VAL A 903 -7.10 -2.66 14.10
CA VAL A 903 -6.61 -1.65 15.05
C VAL A 903 -5.62 -0.79 14.33
N ILE A 904 -5.70 0.53 14.49
CA ILE A 904 -4.63 1.43 14.07
C ILE A 904 -3.79 1.74 15.30
N SER A 905 -2.48 1.60 15.16
CA SER A 905 -1.48 1.81 16.21
C SER A 905 -0.64 3.02 15.82
N TYR A 906 -0.46 3.94 16.76
CA TYR A 906 0.34 5.13 16.59
C TYR A 906 1.59 5.06 17.46
N SER A 907 2.74 5.32 16.85
CA SER A 907 4.03 5.35 17.52
C SER A 907 4.80 6.63 17.22
N THR A 908 5.71 7.00 18.10
CA THR A 908 6.62 8.14 17.94
C THR A 908 8.05 7.72 18.27
N LEU A 909 9.03 8.55 17.92
CA LEU A 909 10.43 8.32 18.22
C LEU A 909 10.85 9.15 19.45
N LEU A 910 11.54 8.53 20.39
CA LEU A 910 12.00 9.15 21.65
C LEU A 910 13.51 8.97 21.84
N GLY A 911 14.11 9.82 22.68
CA GLY A 911 15.53 9.74 23.04
C GLY A 911 16.40 10.70 22.24
N LYS A 912 17.68 10.35 21.99
CA LYS A 912 18.65 11.25 21.35
C LYS A 912 18.51 11.35 19.82
N PHE A 913 17.34 11.03 19.23
CA PHE A 913 17.11 11.16 17.78
C PHE A 913 17.13 12.60 17.28
N TYR A 914 16.67 13.56 18.08
CA TYR A 914 16.55 14.96 17.67
C TYR A 914 17.52 15.90 18.43
N PRO A 915 18.83 15.58 18.53
CA PRO A 915 19.73 16.32 19.40
C PRO A 915 19.89 17.75 18.86
N GLY A 916 19.50 18.74 19.68
CA GLY A 916 19.55 20.15 19.31
C GLY A 916 18.57 20.57 18.20
N VAL A 917 17.61 19.72 17.84
CA VAL A 917 16.54 20.01 16.86
C VAL A 917 15.19 20.26 17.54
N MET A 918 14.85 19.42 18.51
CA MET A 918 13.62 19.54 19.30
C MET A 918 13.86 19.02 20.71
N ASP A 919 13.11 19.55 21.69
CA ASP A 919 13.15 19.04 23.05
C ASP A 919 12.38 17.72 23.11
N ASP A 920 13.05 16.64 23.51
CA ASP A 920 12.42 15.33 23.78
C ASP A 920 11.30 15.49 24.83
N ALA A 921 11.40 16.49 25.72
CA ALA A 921 10.34 16.83 26.65
C ALA A 921 9.03 17.25 25.96
N ASP A 922 9.08 17.95 24.82
CA ASP A 922 7.89 18.37 24.08
C ASP A 922 7.13 17.14 23.53
N ILE A 923 7.85 16.18 22.93
CA ILE A 923 7.25 14.93 22.43
C ILE A 923 6.67 14.12 23.60
N ARG A 924 7.44 14.02 24.70
CA ARG A 924 7.00 13.27 25.88
C ARG A 924 5.75 13.88 26.48
N GLU A 925 5.68 15.19 26.64
CA GLU A 925 4.48 15.86 27.16
C GLU A 925 3.28 15.65 26.23
N ALA A 926 3.46 15.82 24.92
CA ALA A 926 2.37 15.78 23.96
C ALA A 926 1.86 14.37 23.63
N LEU A 927 2.71 13.33 23.68
CA LEU A 927 2.35 11.99 23.22
C LEU A 927 2.53 10.90 24.29
N VAL A 928 3.45 11.06 25.24
CA VAL A 928 3.87 9.94 26.10
C VAL A 928 3.26 10.01 27.49
N LEU A 929 3.52 11.12 28.18
CA LEU A 929 3.11 11.41 29.56
C LEU A 929 1.60 11.63 29.63
N ASP A 930 1.01 11.30 30.76
CA ASP A 930 -0.40 11.59 31.03
C ASP A 930 -0.57 13.10 31.25
N SER A 931 -0.88 13.82 30.17
CA SER A 931 -0.99 15.27 30.12
C SER A 931 -2.29 15.70 29.43
N GLN A 932 -2.74 16.93 29.70
CA GLN A 932 -3.90 17.49 29.00
C GLN A 932 -3.66 17.61 27.49
N LEU A 933 -2.44 17.97 27.09
CA LEU A 933 -2.08 18.11 25.67
C LEU A 933 -2.20 16.78 24.94
N LYS A 934 -1.73 15.69 25.56
CA LYS A 934 -1.89 14.34 25.03
C LYS A 934 -3.36 13.99 24.86
N ASN A 935 -4.16 14.16 25.90
CA ASN A 935 -5.59 13.84 25.84
C ASN A 935 -6.31 14.63 24.73
N ASP A 936 -5.98 15.91 24.55
CA ASP A 936 -6.52 16.73 23.46
C ASP A 936 -6.12 16.20 22.08
N ILE A 937 -4.84 15.87 21.87
CA ILE A 937 -4.33 15.32 20.60
C ILE A 937 -5.01 13.97 20.28
N LEU A 938 -5.13 13.08 21.26
CA LEU A 938 -5.76 11.76 21.08
C LEU A 938 -7.26 11.87 20.79
N GLN A 939 -7.95 12.82 21.44
CA GLN A 939 -9.34 13.12 21.14
C GLN A 939 -9.49 13.67 19.71
N TYR A 940 -8.61 14.57 19.28
CA TYR A 940 -8.61 15.12 17.92
C TYR A 940 -8.31 14.07 16.86
N LEU A 941 -7.38 13.14 17.12
CA LEU A 941 -7.16 11.98 16.26
C LEU A 941 -8.41 11.13 16.16
N THR A 942 -9.07 10.83 17.28
CA THR A 942 -10.34 10.08 17.29
C THR A 942 -11.40 10.77 16.44
N PHE A 943 -11.61 12.08 16.63
CA PHE A 943 -12.55 12.85 15.80
C PHE A 943 -12.15 12.85 14.33
N PHE A 944 -10.86 12.89 14.00
CA PHE A 944 -10.40 12.79 12.61
C PHE A 944 -10.79 11.45 11.96
N HIS A 945 -10.63 10.32 12.66
CA HIS A 945 -11.12 9.01 12.20
C HIS A 945 -12.63 8.98 11.96
N PHE A 946 -13.41 9.59 12.86
CA PHE A 946 -14.86 9.74 12.68
C PHE A 946 -15.20 10.74 11.58
N SER A 947 -14.35 11.73 11.29
CA SER A 947 -14.60 12.68 10.19
C SER A 947 -14.54 12.02 8.82
N ARG A 948 -13.81 10.90 8.70
CA ARG A 948 -13.65 10.12 7.47
C ARG A 948 -14.60 8.90 7.36
N PHE A 949 -15.42 8.64 8.39
CA PHE A 949 -16.22 7.41 8.66
C PHE A 949 -16.82 6.64 7.47
N GLU A 950 -16.97 5.31 7.61
CA GLU A 950 -17.21 4.38 6.48
C GLU A 950 -18.70 4.07 6.16
N ARG A 951 -19.65 4.28 7.08
CA ARG A 951 -21.06 3.80 6.92
C ARG A 951 -22.10 4.69 7.56
N GLN A 952 -23.31 4.73 6.97
CA GLN A 952 -24.44 5.53 7.47
C GLN A 952 -25.50 4.73 8.25
N SER A 953 -25.68 3.42 8.06
CA SER A 953 -26.73 2.69 8.82
C SER A 953 -26.46 2.65 10.33
N LYS A 954 -25.17 2.64 10.69
CA LYS A 954 -24.60 3.03 11.97
C LYS A 954 -23.25 3.68 11.66
N VAL A 955 -23.00 4.87 12.18
CA VAL A 955 -21.71 5.54 12.03
C VAL A 955 -20.62 4.65 12.62
N SER A 956 -19.62 4.33 11.80
CA SER A 956 -18.44 3.56 12.18
C SER A 956 -17.22 4.30 11.68
N LEU A 957 -16.29 4.58 12.60
CA LEU A 957 -15.05 5.30 12.31
C LEU A 957 -14.30 4.66 11.12
N LYS A 958 -13.63 5.48 10.31
CA LYS A 958 -12.74 4.97 9.28
C LYS A 958 -11.42 4.62 9.93
N LEU A 959 -11.07 3.34 9.93
CA LEU A 959 -9.91 2.89 10.69
C LEU A 959 -8.59 3.40 10.09
N ASP A 960 -8.48 3.44 8.77
CA ASP A 960 -7.34 4.04 8.08
C ASP A 960 -7.77 5.31 7.34
N PRO A 961 -7.63 6.50 7.97
CA PRO A 961 -8.00 7.77 7.36
C PRO A 961 -6.95 8.26 6.36
N TYR A 962 -5.79 7.59 6.27
CA TYR A 962 -4.62 8.00 5.49
C TYR A 962 -4.57 7.40 4.08
N GLU A 963 -5.44 6.42 3.77
CA GLU A 963 -5.51 5.67 2.50
C GLU A 963 -5.50 6.54 1.22
N ASN A 964 -5.88 7.82 1.29
CA ASN A 964 -5.86 8.72 0.14
C ASN A 964 -4.42 9.13 -0.27
N ILE A 965 -3.49 9.14 0.68
CA ILE A 965 -2.09 9.55 0.50
C ILE A 965 -1.15 8.35 0.64
N ILE A 966 -1.41 7.46 1.59
CA ILE A 966 -0.56 6.33 1.95
C ILE A 966 -1.28 5.02 1.60
N GLY A 967 -0.61 4.10 0.90
CA GLY A 967 -1.15 2.80 0.51
C GLY A 967 -1.42 2.63 -1.01
N ASP A 968 -1.89 1.44 -1.39
CA ASP A 968 -2.02 1.02 -2.80
C ASP A 968 -3.13 1.74 -3.58
N GLU A 969 -4.12 2.27 -2.88
CA GLU A 969 -5.21 3.07 -3.44
C GLU A 969 -5.00 4.58 -3.26
N GLY A 970 -3.84 4.96 -2.70
CA GLY A 970 -3.41 6.34 -2.53
C GLY A 970 -3.04 6.99 -3.86
N VAL A 971 -3.13 8.32 -3.93
CA VAL A 971 -2.94 9.06 -5.18
C VAL A 971 -1.59 8.80 -5.85
N GLY A 972 -0.53 8.63 -5.06
CA GLY A 972 0.80 8.30 -5.57
C GLY A 972 0.81 6.96 -6.32
N ALA A 973 0.22 5.91 -5.74
CA ALA A 973 0.13 4.60 -6.39
C ALA A 973 -0.75 4.64 -7.66
N LEU A 974 -1.89 5.33 -7.60
CA LEU A 974 -2.83 5.41 -8.72
C LEU A 974 -2.36 6.28 -9.90
N SER A 975 -1.32 7.10 -9.68
CA SER A 975 -0.72 7.97 -10.70
C SER A 975 0.23 7.25 -11.66
N ILE A 976 0.61 6.01 -11.37
CA ILE A 976 1.59 5.26 -12.16
C ILE A 976 0.89 4.44 -13.26
N PHE A 977 1.39 4.54 -14.48
CA PHE A 977 0.96 3.69 -15.61
C PHE A 977 2.11 3.46 -16.62
N PRO A 978 2.00 2.47 -17.51
CA PRO A 978 3.05 2.17 -18.50
C PRO A 978 3.32 3.33 -19.46
N HIS A 979 4.60 3.61 -19.71
CA HIS A 979 5.08 4.51 -20.76
C HIS A 979 4.91 3.88 -22.16
N ILE A 980 5.28 4.59 -23.24
CA ILE A 980 5.33 4.03 -24.62
C ILE A 980 6.12 2.72 -24.67
N THR A 981 7.21 2.64 -23.91
CA THR A 981 7.93 1.40 -23.67
C THR A 981 7.33 0.72 -22.44
N GLU A 982 6.57 -0.35 -22.63
CA GLU A 982 5.71 -0.94 -21.61
C GLU A 982 6.42 -1.36 -20.30
N LYS A 983 7.73 -1.63 -20.35
CA LYS A 983 8.54 -1.99 -19.16
C LYS A 983 9.01 -0.77 -18.34
N ILE A 984 8.68 0.45 -18.76
CA ILE A 984 9.01 1.71 -18.10
C ILE A 984 7.73 2.34 -17.55
N ASN A 985 7.79 2.81 -16.31
CA ASN A 985 6.66 3.49 -15.66
C ASN A 985 6.71 5.01 -15.90
N PHE A 986 5.53 5.60 -16.07
CA PHE A 986 5.30 7.04 -16.09
C PHE A 986 4.47 7.45 -14.87
N ASN A 987 4.83 8.58 -14.24
CA ASN A 987 4.13 9.11 -13.07
C ASN A 987 3.30 10.35 -13.46
N GLY A 988 1.99 10.17 -13.61
CA GLY A 988 1.09 11.26 -14.02
C GLY A 988 1.00 12.43 -13.03
N LEU A 989 1.21 12.18 -11.73
CA LEU A 989 1.19 13.23 -10.72
C LEU A 989 2.47 14.07 -10.83
N ALA A 990 3.64 13.43 -10.88
CA ALA A 990 4.92 14.11 -11.06
C ALA A 990 4.92 15.01 -12.30
N PHE A 991 4.36 14.53 -13.41
CA PHE A 991 4.19 15.31 -14.64
C PHE A 991 3.29 16.54 -14.40
N LEU A 992 2.10 16.37 -13.82
CA LEU A 992 1.20 17.49 -13.57
C LEU A 992 1.73 18.48 -12.53
N THR A 993 2.55 18.05 -11.57
CA THR A 993 3.27 18.93 -10.64
C THR A 993 4.22 19.88 -11.38
N GLU A 994 4.84 19.46 -12.48
CA GLU A 994 5.67 20.37 -13.31
C GLU A 994 4.81 21.25 -14.21
N VAL A 995 3.70 20.73 -14.74
CA VAL A 995 2.72 21.53 -15.49
C VAL A 995 2.12 22.63 -14.61
N SER A 996 1.78 22.33 -13.35
CA SER A 996 1.19 23.29 -12.42
C SER A 996 2.13 24.45 -12.12
N LYS A 997 3.42 24.19 -11.86
CA LYS A 997 4.45 25.22 -11.66
C LYS A 997 4.58 26.20 -12.83
N ILE A 998 4.28 25.75 -14.06
CA ILE A 998 4.32 26.61 -15.25
C ILE A 998 3.09 27.50 -15.33
N VAL A 999 1.90 26.93 -15.10
CA VAL A 999 0.66 27.67 -15.31
C VAL A 999 0.26 28.51 -14.10
N ASP A 1000 0.68 28.10 -12.92
CA ASP A 1000 0.38 28.69 -11.61
C ASP A 1000 1.64 29.40 -11.07
N ILE A 1001 1.77 30.71 -11.36
CA ILE A 1001 2.97 31.50 -11.08
C ILE A 1001 3.16 31.77 -9.56
N ASP A 1002 2.21 31.38 -8.71
CA ASP A 1002 2.24 31.56 -7.25
C ASP A 1002 2.96 30.42 -6.48
N PHE A 1003 3.79 29.61 -7.15
CA PHE A 1003 4.54 28.49 -6.53
C PHE A 1003 5.83 28.88 -5.80
#